data_AF-Q6U8B0-F1
#
_entry.id   AF-Q6U8B0-F1
#
_cell.length_a   1.000
_cell.length_b   1.000
_cell.length_c   1.000
_cell.angle_alpha   90.00
_cell.angle_beta   90.00
_cell.angle_gamma   90.00
#
_symmetry.space_group_name_H-M   'P 1'
#
loop_
_entity.id
_entity.type
_entity.pdbx_description
1 polymer ?
#
loop_
_entity_poly.entity_id
_entity_poly.type
_entity_poly.pdbx_seq_one_letter_code
_entity_poly.pdbx_strand_id
1 'polypeptide(L)'
;MLAVFLPPYPFRGLKAPYLWMFYKYLHCATDSILFITGEDYLSVTDDEAQRARWEFDPASMASLGYELPNAQSMACHEYLTLDNAFYETLLSRHHHDPIKSFSAFLTERIPDLETELHALLDSKKGIIDQIDTFISICNCPSLEHVARTLGKEVMHIEIGPLRAPMYRNTAYLDFAGVNGGTEASARYEKCQAEFDIKASLGDLHNYFLEVLPPAEAATHSAAGVVLQVEDDSNLIAYNHDFTNISLLSYVRQRYEKEDILVRAHPGSLFRLRDDVFTIDDSANSLAFINQCNEVFTINSSVGLEAILTGKKTTVLGDCSYAFINELAGASATVNAAAFYLFSYLVPFDLVFNQEYLKFRLGHPEEREIVGKHIEFYSADMPGSLSQAAHSLSSLINEAISQDKAMRKILENSLQEHNKQLDLLKNQLAAEAAEREKLAATLAQLQDAEVAEREKLTTTLAQLQDKVEVAAHAKAGLMSAMETKQEEINRMRNSLSWKLTMPVRMSGRICRGEFSTIRAMTRYHATSGNGTLSRFLLSGGLLSKSKYKTALRLIMSGNWKGAADGFKRVFNRAATDSAPAAAFLDNGDVRILATQHTLFVAHLIEKSLLENGLTAQVSTSYVEEHDSGQLHIVVCPQMFKQLPKHYIAFQMEQSVNSRWFTEEYFARLNNAVAIFDYSLKNIEYLLQQGTPYQKLFYMPISSYADYPAYLTQIGYDLSDRKGDKAADVLFYGDPNCERRKAYLQELKKHFNVTVASEVFGDRLTKMVKDARVVINIHYYEDALLETTRLYETLSLGTPIVSESSADIEEHQDLQGVIDFCPVGDIQAMVEKLQTLLSDEQHYREKRADIARFTAEDKKNNVYLKRYLLSIDKLTFSQYESSYAFDDIEESDIPRLCLSLSETPVRRKAFFKSPSHGFSFFDGIRYRIGWIGCGMSYKYMLSRMLASRAKMGIICEDDVIFPLDYDQKLNKIIDHLQATEIKWHIFAGIIAHLHDDTKIIDVREIDGIEYVYIDKMTSMVMNIYSRSGMELISNWDETNIDAETNTIDRYVESAEDLVVVTTVPFLVGYAEEQQSTLWGFENSQYTSLIKASEELLAKKVAEFKRNR
;
A
#
# COMPACT_ATOMS: atom_id res chain seq x y z
N MET A 1 -38.49 6.29 16.53
CA MET A 1 -37.32 7.12 16.13
C MET A 1 -36.37 7.25 17.31
N LEU A 2 -35.06 7.27 17.07
CA LEU A 2 -34.06 7.52 18.12
C LEU A 2 -33.81 9.02 18.31
N ALA A 3 -33.54 9.44 19.55
CA ALA A 3 -33.08 10.79 19.85
C ALA A 3 -31.65 10.78 20.40
N VAL A 4 -30.66 11.14 19.59
CA VAL A 4 -29.22 11.09 19.94
C VAL A 4 -28.77 12.47 20.42
N PHE A 5 -28.34 12.55 21.68
CA PHE A 5 -27.85 13.76 22.33
C PHE A 5 -26.32 13.84 22.26
N LEU A 6 -25.83 14.87 21.56
CA LEU A 6 -24.40 15.15 21.34
C LEU A 6 -24.13 16.62 21.67
N PRO A 7 -23.82 16.96 22.93
CA PRO A 7 -23.73 18.35 23.35
C PRO A 7 -22.55 19.08 22.68
N PRO A 8 -22.72 20.32 22.20
CA PRO A 8 -21.67 21.07 21.49
C PRO A 8 -20.63 21.73 22.39
N TYR A 9 -20.86 21.71 23.70
CA TYR A 9 -20.12 22.51 24.67
C TYR A 9 -18.64 22.10 24.74
N PRO A 10 -17.70 23.01 24.46
CA PRO A 10 -16.27 22.70 24.35
C PRO A 10 -15.58 22.67 25.72
N PHE A 11 -16.08 21.82 26.63
CA PHE A 11 -15.54 21.67 28.00
C PHE A 11 -14.04 21.39 28.04
N ARG A 12 -13.53 20.66 27.05
CA ARG A 12 -12.12 20.28 26.88
C ARG A 12 -11.39 21.12 25.82
N GLY A 13 -11.95 22.30 25.49
CA GLY A 13 -11.40 23.21 24.49
C GLY A 13 -11.60 22.77 23.03
N LEU A 14 -12.42 21.74 22.78
CA LEU A 14 -12.66 21.18 21.46
C LEU A 14 -14.16 21.25 21.10
N LYS A 15 -14.48 21.94 20.01
CA LYS A 15 -15.84 22.06 19.48
C LYS A 15 -16.31 20.76 18.83
N ALA A 16 -17.60 20.47 18.87
CA ALA A 16 -18.16 19.19 18.42
C ALA A 16 -17.35 17.99 18.95
N PRO A 17 -17.21 17.83 20.28
CA PRO A 17 -16.28 16.87 20.89
C PRO A 17 -16.62 15.40 20.64
N TYR A 18 -17.85 15.13 20.22
CA TYR A 18 -18.36 13.77 19.99
C TYR A 18 -18.65 13.51 18.50
N LEU A 19 -17.88 14.15 17.62
CA LEU A 19 -18.10 14.14 16.16
C LEU A 19 -18.05 12.73 15.57
N TRP A 20 -17.17 11.87 16.07
CA TRP A 20 -17.06 10.49 15.61
C TRP A 20 -18.38 9.70 15.79
N MET A 21 -19.10 9.93 16.91
CA MET A 21 -20.39 9.26 17.17
C MET A 21 -21.48 9.80 16.27
N PHE A 22 -21.44 11.11 15.96
CA PHE A 22 -22.34 11.71 14.96
C PHE A 22 -22.18 11.02 13.60
N TYR A 23 -20.95 10.93 13.10
CA TYR A 23 -20.66 10.26 11.82
C TYR A 23 -21.01 8.77 11.84
N LYS A 24 -20.74 8.07 12.94
CA LYS A 24 -21.09 6.65 13.06
C LYS A 24 -22.60 6.42 12.99
N TYR A 25 -23.41 7.21 13.71
CA TYR A 25 -24.87 7.10 13.60
C TYR A 25 -25.39 7.47 12.22
N LEU A 26 -24.85 8.51 11.57
CA LEU A 26 -25.24 8.87 10.20
C LEU A 26 -24.92 7.76 9.19
N HIS A 27 -23.75 7.12 9.34
CA HIS A 27 -23.33 6.02 8.47
C HIS A 27 -24.19 4.76 8.65
N CYS A 28 -24.55 4.43 9.90
CA CYS A 28 -25.31 3.21 10.22
C CYS A 28 -26.83 3.39 10.18
N ALA A 29 -27.35 4.61 9.98
CA ALA A 29 -28.77 4.87 10.06
C ALA A 29 -29.57 4.16 8.97
N THR A 30 -30.65 3.50 9.38
CA THR A 30 -31.63 2.85 8.50
C THR A 30 -32.98 3.59 8.47
N ASP A 31 -33.24 4.40 9.49
CA ASP A 31 -34.42 5.25 9.69
C ASP A 31 -33.96 6.64 10.14
N SER A 32 -34.86 7.62 10.04
CA SER A 32 -34.60 8.98 10.54
C SER A 32 -34.24 8.97 12.03
N ILE A 33 -33.37 9.90 12.41
CA ILE A 33 -32.83 10.08 13.77
C ILE A 33 -33.04 11.55 14.11
N LEU A 34 -33.42 11.81 15.36
CA LEU A 34 -33.41 13.14 15.93
C LEU A 34 -32.07 13.40 16.60
N PHE A 35 -31.25 14.30 16.07
CA PHE A 35 -30.03 14.75 16.72
C PHE A 35 -30.32 16.00 17.56
N ILE A 36 -30.09 15.88 18.88
CA ILE A 36 -30.09 17.00 19.81
C ILE A 36 -28.62 17.38 20.01
N THR A 37 -28.16 18.36 19.25
CA THR A 37 -26.73 18.66 19.05
C THR A 37 -26.50 20.16 19.00
N GLY A 38 -25.37 20.65 18.48
CA GLY A 38 -25.17 22.06 18.14
C GLY A 38 -24.76 22.26 16.69
N GLU A 39 -24.83 23.51 16.22
CA GLU A 39 -24.52 23.87 14.82
C GLU A 39 -23.09 23.50 14.40
N ASP A 40 -22.14 23.50 15.34
CA ASP A 40 -20.74 23.12 15.07
C ASP A 40 -20.64 21.70 14.47
N TYR A 41 -21.54 20.77 14.80
CA TYR A 41 -21.55 19.41 14.22
C TYR A 41 -22.00 19.38 12.75
N LEU A 42 -22.81 20.34 12.33
CA LEU A 42 -23.34 20.40 10.97
C LEU A 42 -22.37 21.12 10.02
N SER A 43 -21.56 22.05 10.55
CA SER A 43 -20.61 22.82 9.77
C SER A 43 -19.22 22.19 9.68
N VAL A 44 -18.80 21.37 10.67
CA VAL A 44 -17.42 20.88 10.77
C VAL A 44 -16.99 20.00 9.59
N THR A 45 -17.91 19.26 8.95
CA THR A 45 -17.60 18.42 7.78
C THR A 45 -17.10 19.24 6.59
N ASP A 46 -17.67 20.43 6.40
CA ASP A 46 -17.34 21.34 5.29
C ASP A 46 -16.33 22.44 5.70
N ASP A 47 -15.99 22.53 6.99
CA ASP A 47 -15.00 23.47 7.51
C ASP A 47 -13.58 22.92 7.30
N GLU A 48 -12.92 23.38 6.24
CA GLU A 48 -11.57 22.96 5.90
C GLU A 48 -10.54 23.24 7.00
N ALA A 49 -10.78 24.24 7.86
CA ALA A 49 -9.89 24.54 8.98
C ALA A 49 -9.85 23.41 10.03
N GLN A 50 -10.86 22.54 10.03
CA GLN A 50 -10.99 21.42 10.97
C GLN A 50 -10.51 20.09 10.38
N ARG A 51 -10.03 20.03 9.12
CA ARG A 51 -9.59 18.78 8.46
C ARG A 51 -8.43 18.06 9.15
N ALA A 52 -7.66 18.74 10.00
CA ALA A 52 -6.56 18.13 10.76
C ALA A 52 -7.03 17.34 11.99
N ARG A 53 -8.34 17.29 12.26
CA ARG A 53 -8.90 16.51 13.36
C ARG A 53 -8.86 15.01 13.07
N TRP A 54 -8.65 14.23 14.12
CA TRP A 54 -8.51 12.77 14.05
C TRP A 54 -9.75 12.05 13.51
N GLU A 55 -10.94 12.65 13.60
CA GLU A 55 -12.17 12.09 13.03
C GLU A 55 -12.16 12.03 11.49
N PHE A 56 -11.27 12.77 10.83
CA PHE A 56 -11.06 12.75 9.37
C PHE A 56 -9.88 11.85 8.95
N ASP A 57 -9.12 11.30 9.90
CA ASP A 57 -8.00 10.40 9.59
C ASP A 57 -8.55 9.08 9.04
N PRO A 58 -8.09 8.61 7.85
CA PRO A 58 -8.58 7.36 7.27
C PRO A 58 -8.40 6.13 8.17
N ALA A 59 -7.34 6.11 8.98
CA ALA A 59 -7.11 5.05 9.96
C ALA A 59 -8.19 5.03 11.06
N SER A 60 -8.60 6.20 11.57
CA SER A 60 -9.67 6.34 12.57
C SER A 60 -11.02 5.94 11.98
N MET A 61 -11.32 6.40 10.76
CA MET A 61 -12.53 6.07 10.02
C MET A 61 -12.66 4.55 9.80
N ALA A 62 -11.58 3.88 9.37
CA ALA A 62 -11.54 2.43 9.21
C ALA A 62 -11.64 1.69 10.56
N SER A 63 -10.95 2.18 11.60
CA SER A 63 -10.96 1.57 12.93
C SER A 63 -12.33 1.64 13.62
N LEU A 64 -13.09 2.72 13.40
CA LEU A 64 -14.44 2.92 13.93
C LEU A 64 -15.55 2.55 12.93
N GLY A 65 -15.19 2.19 11.69
CA GLY A 65 -16.12 1.73 10.66
C GLY A 65 -17.19 2.75 10.30
N TYR A 66 -16.80 3.99 9.97
CA TYR A 66 -17.71 4.99 9.41
C TYR A 66 -17.08 5.71 8.22
N GLU A 67 -17.94 6.33 7.41
CA GLU A 67 -17.56 7.24 6.33
C GLU A 67 -18.09 8.65 6.62
N LEU A 68 -17.50 9.67 6.00
CA LEU A 68 -17.96 11.05 6.17
C LEU A 68 -19.34 11.23 5.52
N PRO A 69 -20.30 11.89 6.20
CA PRO A 69 -21.63 12.06 5.67
C PRO A 69 -21.63 13.07 4.52
N ASN A 70 -22.40 12.78 3.47
CA ASN A 70 -22.72 13.76 2.43
C ASN A 70 -24.00 14.54 2.79
N ALA A 71 -24.32 15.57 2.00
CA ALA A 71 -25.50 16.41 2.23
C ALA A 71 -26.83 15.61 2.25
N GLN A 72 -26.94 14.52 1.47
CA GLN A 72 -28.13 13.68 1.46
C GLN A 72 -28.26 12.86 2.76
N SER A 73 -27.15 12.30 3.24
CA SER A 73 -27.09 11.60 4.52
C SER A 73 -27.44 12.54 5.67
N MET A 74 -26.96 13.78 5.69
CA MET A 74 -27.37 14.73 6.73
C MET A 74 -28.85 15.13 6.62
N ALA A 75 -29.38 15.32 5.39
CA ALA A 75 -30.73 15.85 5.18
C ALA A 75 -31.88 14.88 5.53
N CYS A 76 -31.63 13.58 5.71
CA CYS A 76 -32.68 12.61 6.07
C CYS A 76 -32.98 12.54 7.58
N HIS A 77 -32.31 13.38 8.39
CA HIS A 77 -32.47 13.43 9.84
C HIS A 77 -33.07 14.74 10.33
N GLU A 78 -33.58 14.70 11.56
CA GLU A 78 -34.10 15.86 12.26
C GLU A 78 -33.05 16.42 13.21
N TYR A 79 -32.97 17.75 13.31
CA TYR A 79 -32.00 18.43 14.16
C TYR A 79 -32.71 19.39 15.12
N LEU A 80 -32.24 19.41 16.37
CA LEU A 80 -32.52 20.40 17.38
C LEU A 80 -31.17 20.90 17.91
N THR A 81 -30.90 22.19 17.73
CA THR A 81 -29.60 22.78 18.05
C THR A 81 -29.63 23.54 19.37
N LEU A 82 -28.71 23.18 20.26
CA LEU A 82 -28.44 23.84 21.53
C LEU A 82 -27.63 25.12 21.29
N ASP A 83 -27.92 26.16 22.06
CA ASP A 83 -27.26 27.45 22.02
C ASP A 83 -25.91 27.39 22.74
N ASN A 84 -24.86 27.76 22.02
CA ASN A 84 -23.52 27.86 22.57
C ASN A 84 -23.41 28.94 23.67
N ALA A 85 -24.33 29.91 23.75
CA ALA A 85 -24.35 30.92 24.82
C ALA A 85 -24.62 30.31 26.22
N PHE A 86 -25.26 29.14 26.31
CA PHE A 86 -25.42 28.42 27.56
C PHE A 86 -24.06 28.07 28.18
N TYR A 87 -23.08 27.67 27.37
CA TYR A 87 -21.76 27.29 27.85
C TYR A 87 -21.04 28.45 28.58
N GLU A 88 -21.06 29.66 28.01
CA GLU A 88 -20.48 30.85 28.64
C GLU A 88 -21.16 31.20 29.97
N THR A 89 -22.48 31.01 30.02
CA THR A 89 -23.27 31.19 31.24
C THR A 89 -22.86 30.15 32.28
N LEU A 90 -22.73 28.89 31.90
CA LEU A 90 -22.30 27.81 32.77
C LEU A 90 -20.87 28.04 33.30
N LEU A 91 -19.94 28.46 32.44
CA LEU A 91 -18.60 28.85 32.86
C LEU A 91 -18.64 29.94 33.93
N SER A 92 -19.41 31.01 33.72
CA SER A 92 -19.51 32.11 34.69
C SER A 92 -20.05 31.65 36.07
N ARG A 93 -20.96 30.66 36.10
CA ARG A 93 -21.52 30.08 37.33
C ARG A 93 -20.50 29.26 38.10
N HIS A 94 -19.51 28.69 37.42
CA HIS A 94 -18.45 27.87 38.01
C HIS A 94 -17.09 28.59 37.97
N HIS A 95 -17.07 29.91 38.18
CA HIS A 95 -15.84 30.71 38.29
C HIS A 95 -14.92 30.67 37.07
N HIS A 96 -15.50 30.48 35.87
CA HIS A 96 -14.78 30.30 34.61
C HIS A 96 -13.82 29.10 34.63
N ASP A 97 -14.15 28.05 35.38
CA ASP A 97 -13.44 26.78 35.43
C ASP A 97 -14.13 25.74 34.54
N PRO A 98 -13.59 25.45 33.33
CA PRO A 98 -14.21 24.50 32.40
C PRO A 98 -14.34 23.09 32.96
N ILE A 99 -13.41 22.68 33.83
CA ILE A 99 -13.38 21.34 34.41
C ILE A 99 -14.53 21.17 35.41
N LYS A 100 -14.74 22.18 36.27
CA LYS A 100 -15.90 22.18 37.18
C LYS A 100 -17.23 22.31 36.44
N SER A 101 -17.29 23.12 35.39
CA SER A 101 -18.47 23.19 34.53
C SER A 101 -18.78 21.84 33.89
N PHE A 102 -17.76 21.09 33.45
CA PHE A 102 -17.95 19.76 32.89
C PHE A 102 -18.39 18.75 33.93
N SER A 103 -17.78 18.77 35.13
CA SER A 103 -18.19 17.93 36.26
C SER A 103 -19.67 18.17 36.63
N ALA A 104 -20.10 19.43 36.73
CA ALA A 104 -21.50 19.78 36.98
C ALA A 104 -22.43 19.29 35.86
N PHE A 105 -22.02 19.40 34.60
CA PHE A 105 -22.78 18.87 33.47
C PHE A 105 -22.98 17.34 33.55
N LEU A 106 -21.94 16.61 33.98
CA LEU A 106 -21.96 15.15 34.07
C LEU A 106 -22.70 14.61 35.30
N THR A 107 -22.75 15.39 36.39
CA THR A 107 -23.17 14.87 37.72
C THR A 107 -24.32 15.64 38.38
N GLU A 108 -24.69 16.81 37.86
CA GLU A 108 -25.73 17.66 38.43
C GLU A 108 -26.86 17.96 37.43
N ARG A 109 -28.02 18.31 37.99
CA ARG A 109 -29.13 18.86 37.20
C ARG A 109 -28.90 20.36 37.00
N ILE A 110 -28.98 20.82 35.75
CA ILE A 110 -28.79 22.22 35.38
C ILE A 110 -30.13 22.76 34.83
N PRO A 111 -30.87 23.56 35.61
CA PRO A 111 -32.22 23.99 35.25
C PRO A 111 -32.33 24.72 33.90
N ASP A 112 -31.33 25.52 33.53
CA ASP A 112 -31.32 26.24 32.25
C ASP A 112 -31.20 25.26 31.07
N LEU A 113 -30.38 24.21 31.21
CA LEU A 113 -30.25 23.16 30.19
C LEU A 113 -31.54 22.35 30.06
N GLU A 114 -32.19 22.01 31.18
CA GLU A 114 -33.50 21.36 31.17
C GLU A 114 -34.55 22.22 30.46
N THR A 115 -34.55 23.53 30.72
CA THR A 115 -35.47 24.51 30.11
C THR A 115 -35.26 24.58 28.61
N GLU A 116 -34.01 24.65 28.16
CA GLU A 116 -33.66 24.67 26.74
C GLU A 116 -34.04 23.37 26.04
N LEU A 117 -33.71 22.22 26.62
CA LEU A 117 -34.07 20.90 26.09
C LEU A 117 -35.59 20.75 25.94
N HIS A 118 -36.37 21.16 26.95
CA HIS A 118 -37.82 21.17 26.85
C HIS A 118 -38.31 22.08 25.73
N ALA A 119 -37.79 23.31 25.63
CA ALA A 119 -38.19 24.26 24.60
C ALA A 119 -37.89 23.75 23.18
N LEU A 120 -36.73 23.12 22.98
CA LEU A 120 -36.36 22.52 21.70
C LEU A 120 -37.27 21.33 21.34
N LEU A 121 -37.53 20.43 22.28
CA LEU A 121 -38.41 19.29 22.07
C LEU A 121 -39.85 19.72 21.77
N ASP A 122 -40.34 20.80 22.39
CA ASP A 122 -41.66 21.37 22.15
C ASP A 122 -41.77 22.16 20.83
N SER A 123 -40.64 22.59 20.25
CA SER A 123 -40.61 23.43 19.05
C SER A 123 -41.19 22.74 17.80
N LYS A 124 -41.11 21.41 17.73
CA LYS A 124 -41.59 20.60 16.60
C LYS A 124 -42.69 19.65 17.07
N LYS A 125 -43.93 20.12 17.00
CA LYS A 125 -45.11 19.39 17.47
C LYS A 125 -45.22 18.00 16.84
N GLY A 126 -45.29 16.97 17.68
CA GLY A 126 -45.42 15.57 17.28
C GLY A 126 -44.10 14.78 17.19
N ILE A 127 -42.94 15.43 17.29
CA ILE A 127 -41.64 14.73 17.31
C ILE A 127 -41.47 13.89 18.56
N ILE A 128 -41.81 14.43 19.74
CA ILE A 128 -41.67 13.73 21.03
C ILE A 128 -42.41 12.39 21.03
N ASP A 129 -43.60 12.35 20.41
CA ASP A 129 -44.45 11.14 20.35
C ASP A 129 -43.83 10.03 19.48
N GLN A 130 -42.89 10.37 18.59
CA GLN A 130 -42.18 9.42 17.73
C GLN A 130 -40.86 8.94 18.34
N ILE A 131 -40.36 9.57 19.41
CA ILE A 131 -39.11 9.18 20.07
C ILE A 131 -39.37 7.93 20.90
N ASP A 132 -38.60 6.87 20.61
CA ASP A 132 -38.66 5.61 21.38
C ASP A 132 -37.77 5.72 22.64
N THR A 133 -36.54 6.21 22.46
CA THR A 133 -35.53 6.34 23.53
C THR A 133 -34.56 7.47 23.22
N PHE A 134 -33.98 8.06 24.26
CA PHE A 134 -32.84 8.95 24.14
C PHE A 134 -31.53 8.17 24.21
N ILE A 135 -30.51 8.67 23.53
CA ILE A 135 -29.14 8.15 23.57
C ILE A 135 -28.24 9.29 23.97
N SER A 136 -27.35 9.07 24.93
CA SER A 136 -26.37 10.04 25.40
C SER A 136 -24.99 9.40 25.42
N ILE A 137 -23.96 10.10 24.94
CA ILE A 137 -22.58 9.59 25.00
C ILE A 137 -21.96 9.66 26.41
N CYS A 138 -22.56 10.47 27.27
CA CYS A 138 -22.11 10.69 28.65
C CYS A 138 -23.30 10.85 29.58
N ASN A 139 -23.07 10.71 30.89
CA ASN A 139 -24.09 10.99 31.89
C ASN A 139 -24.48 12.48 31.81
N CYS A 140 -25.77 12.75 31.95
CA CYS A 140 -26.29 14.11 31.93
C CYS A 140 -27.62 14.13 32.69
N PRO A 141 -27.60 14.38 34.01
CA PRO A 141 -28.79 14.32 34.83
C PRO A 141 -29.91 15.26 34.37
N SER A 142 -29.54 16.36 33.70
CA SER A 142 -30.48 17.29 33.05
C SER A 142 -31.27 16.58 31.94
N LEU A 143 -30.59 15.92 31.00
CA LEU A 143 -31.24 15.15 29.93
C LEU A 143 -32.06 14.00 30.50
N GLU A 144 -31.51 13.27 31.46
CA GLU A 144 -32.20 12.15 32.10
C GLU A 144 -33.48 12.59 32.83
N HIS A 145 -33.46 13.76 33.46
CA HIS A 145 -34.65 14.35 34.09
C HIS A 145 -35.72 14.71 33.05
N VAL A 146 -35.31 15.32 31.94
CA VAL A 146 -36.19 15.65 30.81
C VAL A 146 -36.80 14.38 30.22
N ALA A 147 -35.99 13.37 29.92
CA ALA A 147 -36.43 12.10 29.36
C ALA A 147 -37.44 11.38 30.28
N ARG A 148 -37.15 11.30 31.59
CA ARG A 148 -38.08 10.74 32.59
C ARG A 148 -39.40 11.50 32.62
N THR A 149 -39.37 12.83 32.54
CA THR A 149 -40.57 13.68 32.51
C THR A 149 -41.43 13.42 31.27
N LEU A 150 -40.81 13.08 30.14
CA LEU A 150 -41.48 12.72 28.89
C LEU A 150 -41.82 11.22 28.78
N GLY A 151 -41.55 10.44 29.83
CA GLY A 151 -41.76 9.00 29.86
C GLY A 151 -40.93 8.25 28.81
N LYS A 152 -39.66 8.64 28.64
CA LYS A 152 -38.68 8.04 27.74
C LYS A 152 -37.47 7.55 28.53
N GLU A 153 -36.86 6.46 28.07
CA GLU A 153 -35.62 5.94 28.64
C GLU A 153 -34.40 6.65 28.04
N VAL A 154 -33.25 6.51 28.70
CA VAL A 154 -31.95 7.00 28.22
C VAL A 154 -30.98 5.83 28.18
N MET A 155 -30.40 5.58 27.02
CA MET A 155 -29.27 4.67 26.84
C MET A 155 -27.98 5.49 26.84
N HIS A 156 -27.06 5.16 27.74
CA HIS A 156 -25.73 5.74 27.77
C HIS A 156 -24.80 4.84 26.97
N ILE A 157 -24.28 5.37 25.85
CA ILE A 157 -23.55 4.59 24.86
C ILE A 157 -22.18 5.24 24.64
N GLU A 158 -21.12 4.46 24.70
CA GLU A 158 -19.75 4.94 24.48
C GLU A 158 -18.90 3.78 23.92
N ILE A 159 -17.75 4.09 23.34
CA ILE A 159 -16.78 3.06 22.97
C ILE A 159 -16.32 2.29 24.22
N GLY A 160 -16.24 0.96 24.09
CA GLY A 160 -15.97 0.05 25.19
C GLY A 160 -14.50 0.02 25.62
N PRO A 161 -14.17 -0.79 26.63
CA PRO A 161 -12.82 -0.88 27.18
C PRO A 161 -11.89 -1.76 26.33
N LEU A 162 -12.44 -2.65 25.49
CA LEU A 162 -11.69 -3.50 24.57
C LEU A 162 -11.87 -2.99 23.13
N ARG A 163 -10.77 -2.65 22.46
CA ARG A 163 -10.75 -1.95 21.18
C ARG A 163 -9.74 -2.57 20.20
N ALA A 164 -10.05 -2.45 18.92
CA ALA A 164 -9.15 -2.80 17.83
C ALA A 164 -7.89 -1.90 17.86
N PRO A 165 -6.74 -2.39 17.34
CA PRO A 165 -6.54 -3.71 16.74
C PRO A 165 -6.28 -4.84 17.75
N MET A 166 -6.11 -4.53 19.05
CA MET A 166 -5.76 -5.53 20.06
C MET A 166 -6.90 -6.52 20.33
N TYR A 167 -8.13 -6.00 20.33
CA TYR A 167 -9.32 -6.75 20.68
C TYR A 167 -10.44 -6.56 19.65
N ARG A 168 -11.43 -7.45 19.70
CA ARG A 168 -12.76 -7.20 19.12
C ARG A 168 -13.27 -5.85 19.62
N ASN A 169 -13.75 -4.99 18.72
CA ASN A 169 -14.33 -3.71 19.10
C ASN A 169 -15.60 -3.91 19.95
N THR A 170 -15.61 -3.29 21.13
CA THR A 170 -16.74 -3.31 22.08
C THR A 170 -17.30 -1.90 22.31
N ALA A 171 -18.53 -1.83 22.82
CA ALA A 171 -19.21 -0.62 23.25
C ALA A 171 -19.90 -0.83 24.61
N TYR A 172 -20.13 0.27 25.33
CA TYR A 172 -21.06 0.32 26.44
C TYR A 172 -22.48 0.58 25.96
N LEU A 173 -23.47 -0.02 26.63
CA LEU A 173 -24.88 0.34 26.55
C LEU A 173 -25.50 0.09 27.93
N ASP A 174 -25.73 1.19 28.66
CA ASP A 174 -26.16 1.19 30.05
C ASP A 174 -27.34 2.17 30.26
N PHE A 175 -28.41 1.73 30.92
CA PHE A 175 -29.59 2.56 31.13
C PHE A 175 -29.50 3.50 32.35
N ALA A 176 -28.52 3.30 33.22
CA ALA A 176 -28.27 4.13 34.40
C ALA A 176 -27.20 5.18 34.15
N GLY A 177 -26.05 4.79 33.58
CA GLY A 177 -24.92 5.68 33.33
C GLY A 177 -23.74 4.96 32.68
N VAL A 178 -22.88 5.70 31.99
CA VAL A 178 -21.67 5.18 31.33
C VAL A 178 -20.41 5.68 32.03
N ASN A 179 -19.45 4.77 32.17
CA ASN A 179 -18.24 4.90 32.99
C ASN A 179 -18.52 5.04 34.49
N GLY A 180 -19.18 6.12 34.92
CA GLY A 180 -19.61 6.32 36.31
C GLY A 180 -21.09 6.00 36.50
N GLY A 181 -21.46 5.54 37.69
CA GLY A 181 -22.87 5.25 38.04
C GLY A 181 -23.49 4.13 37.20
N THR A 182 -22.68 3.19 36.73
CA THR A 182 -23.09 2.11 35.82
C THR A 182 -23.97 1.07 36.51
N GLU A 183 -24.83 0.41 35.74
CA GLU A 183 -25.72 -0.65 36.23
C GLU A 183 -25.08 -2.06 36.19
N ALA A 184 -23.84 -2.19 35.71
CA ALA A 184 -23.17 -3.47 35.49
C ALA A 184 -23.23 -4.41 36.71
N SER A 185 -22.84 -3.92 37.90
CA SER A 185 -22.88 -4.70 39.14
C SER A 185 -24.30 -5.10 39.51
N ALA A 186 -25.25 -4.16 39.45
CA ALA A 186 -26.65 -4.40 39.79
C ALA A 186 -27.33 -5.39 38.82
N ARG A 187 -26.97 -5.36 37.53
CA ARG A 187 -27.41 -6.35 36.54
C ARG A 187 -26.81 -7.71 36.83
N TYR A 188 -25.51 -7.79 37.10
CA TYR A 188 -24.86 -9.06 37.43
C TYR A 188 -25.46 -9.69 38.68
N GLU A 189 -25.69 -8.92 39.74
CA GLU A 189 -26.28 -9.43 40.98
C GLU A 189 -27.63 -10.14 40.76
N LYS A 190 -28.43 -9.66 39.79
CA LYS A 190 -29.73 -10.24 39.43
C LYS A 190 -29.61 -11.55 38.65
N CYS A 191 -28.57 -11.70 37.81
CA CYS A 191 -28.43 -12.84 36.89
C CYS A 191 -27.24 -13.76 37.18
N GLN A 192 -26.45 -13.51 38.23
CA GLN A 192 -25.22 -14.25 38.54
C GLN A 192 -25.40 -15.78 38.60
N ALA A 193 -26.61 -16.25 38.97
CA ALA A 193 -26.94 -17.67 39.03
C ALA A 193 -27.00 -18.35 37.64
N GLU A 194 -27.15 -17.59 36.56
CA GLU A 194 -27.16 -18.08 35.18
C GLU A 194 -25.76 -18.27 34.59
N PHE A 195 -24.73 -17.73 35.29
CA PHE A 195 -23.32 -17.77 34.91
C PHE A 195 -22.58 -18.83 35.75
N ASP A 196 -22.46 -20.03 35.21
CA ASP A 196 -21.62 -21.14 35.66
C ASP A 196 -20.63 -21.52 34.54
N ILE A 197 -19.60 -20.69 34.41
CA ILE A 197 -18.65 -20.76 33.30
C ILE A 197 -17.60 -21.84 33.58
N LYS A 198 -17.40 -22.74 32.60
CA LYS A 198 -16.44 -23.85 32.65
C LYS A 198 -15.22 -23.55 31.79
N ALA A 199 -14.72 -22.32 31.89
CA ALA A 199 -13.55 -21.80 31.19
C ALA A 199 -12.65 -21.05 32.17
N SER A 200 -11.39 -20.80 31.79
CA SER A 200 -10.48 -19.96 32.57
C SER A 200 -10.65 -18.48 32.21
N LEU A 201 -10.11 -17.59 33.05
CA LEU A 201 -10.09 -16.15 32.77
C LEU A 201 -9.26 -15.84 31.50
N GLY A 202 -8.17 -16.59 31.29
CA GLY A 202 -7.39 -16.51 30.07
C GLY A 202 -8.15 -16.99 28.83
N ASP A 203 -9.04 -17.98 28.94
CA ASP A 203 -9.89 -18.38 27.81
C ASP A 203 -10.88 -17.26 27.43
N LEU A 204 -11.43 -16.54 28.42
CA LEU A 204 -12.28 -15.36 28.17
C LEU A 204 -11.49 -14.24 27.49
N HIS A 205 -10.30 -13.92 28.00
CA HIS A 205 -9.43 -12.91 27.43
C HIS A 205 -9.05 -13.24 25.98
N ASN A 206 -8.65 -14.48 25.72
CA ASN A 206 -8.28 -14.96 24.41
C ASN A 206 -9.42 -14.86 23.40
N TYR A 207 -10.68 -15.12 23.79
CA TYR A 207 -11.82 -14.99 22.88
C TYR A 207 -11.93 -13.59 22.27
N PHE A 208 -11.58 -12.55 23.04
CA PHE A 208 -11.64 -11.15 22.61
C PHE A 208 -10.34 -10.64 22.00
N LEU A 209 -9.19 -11.28 22.23
CA LEU A 209 -7.91 -10.90 21.64
C LEU A 209 -7.84 -11.26 20.15
N GLU A 210 -7.56 -10.28 19.29
CA GLU A 210 -7.34 -10.51 17.85
C GLU A 210 -5.86 -10.77 17.51
N VAL A 211 -4.98 -10.55 18.49
CA VAL A 211 -3.54 -10.80 18.41
C VAL A 211 -3.12 -11.91 19.37
N LEU A 212 -1.98 -12.56 19.10
CA LEU A 212 -1.41 -13.51 20.06
C LEU A 212 -0.95 -12.78 21.32
N PRO A 213 -1.19 -13.34 22.52
CA PRO A 213 -0.70 -12.74 23.75
C PRO A 213 0.84 -12.73 23.75
N PRO A 214 1.48 -11.68 24.32
CA PRO A 214 2.93 -11.61 24.39
C PRO A 214 3.50 -12.75 25.24
N ALA A 215 4.73 -13.17 24.92
CA ALA A 215 5.46 -14.12 25.76
C ALA A 215 5.70 -13.56 27.17
N GLU A 216 5.92 -14.46 28.14
CA GLU A 216 6.22 -14.10 29.52
C GLU A 216 7.44 -13.17 29.60
N ALA A 217 7.31 -12.05 30.32
CA ALA A 217 8.39 -11.08 30.44
C ALA A 217 9.56 -11.62 31.27
N ALA A 218 10.79 -11.43 30.80
CA ALA A 218 12.00 -11.88 31.49
C ALA A 218 12.26 -11.12 32.81
N THR A 219 11.79 -9.87 32.91
CA THR A 219 11.94 -9.01 34.08
C THR A 219 10.56 -8.49 34.48
N HIS A 220 10.27 -8.53 35.77
CA HIS A 220 9.02 -8.05 36.33
C HIS A 220 9.29 -6.88 37.28
N SER A 221 8.67 -5.72 36.99
CA SER A 221 8.52 -4.62 37.93
C SER A 221 7.43 -4.96 38.95
N ALA A 222 7.60 -4.52 40.19
CA ALA A 222 6.64 -4.86 41.23
C ALA A 222 5.30 -4.15 41.03
N ALA A 223 5.30 -2.88 40.64
CA ALA A 223 4.11 -2.04 40.54
C ALA A 223 4.02 -1.33 39.18
N GLY A 224 3.01 -1.69 38.39
CA GLY A 224 2.63 -0.97 37.18
C GLY A 224 1.67 0.17 37.49
N VAL A 225 1.93 1.38 36.99
CA VAL A 225 1.05 2.54 37.18
C VAL A 225 0.55 3.04 35.83
N VAL A 226 -0.77 3.08 35.67
CA VAL A 226 -1.43 3.52 34.43
C VAL A 226 -1.93 4.94 34.58
N LEU A 227 -1.35 5.86 33.81
CA LEU A 227 -1.85 7.24 33.70
C LEU A 227 -2.98 7.34 32.66
N GLN A 228 -3.79 8.39 32.76
CA GLN A 228 -4.95 8.65 31.90
C GLN A 228 -4.93 10.10 31.37
N VAL A 229 -5.78 10.41 30.39
CA VAL A 229 -5.95 11.81 29.93
C VAL A 229 -6.57 12.64 31.05
N GLU A 230 -5.90 13.75 31.40
CA GLU A 230 -6.20 14.53 32.61
C GLU A 230 -7.60 15.14 32.63
N ASP A 231 -8.14 15.47 31.47
CA ASP A 231 -9.41 16.17 31.28
C ASP A 231 -10.53 15.29 30.71
N ASP A 232 -10.35 13.97 30.73
CA ASP A 232 -11.40 13.00 30.41
C ASP A 232 -12.49 13.00 31.50
N SER A 233 -13.75 12.73 31.15
CA SER A 233 -14.85 12.61 32.11
C SER A 233 -14.54 11.62 33.25
N ASN A 234 -13.81 10.54 32.93
CA ASN A 234 -13.32 9.57 33.90
C ASN A 234 -12.45 10.19 35.00
N LEU A 235 -11.58 11.16 34.64
CA LEU A 235 -10.69 11.84 35.58
C LEU A 235 -11.29 13.11 36.20
N ILE A 236 -12.41 13.59 35.65
CA ILE A 236 -13.10 14.79 36.14
C ILE A 236 -14.22 14.45 37.14
N ALA A 237 -15.01 13.42 36.87
CA ALA A 237 -16.24 13.14 37.62
C ALA A 237 -16.22 11.77 38.34
N TYR A 238 -15.50 10.79 37.80
CA TYR A 238 -15.57 9.39 38.25
C TYR A 238 -14.28 8.91 38.91
N ASN A 239 -13.41 9.83 39.30
CA ASN A 239 -12.06 9.58 39.78
C ASN A 239 -11.94 9.43 41.29
N HIS A 240 -13.02 9.66 42.05
CA HIS A 240 -12.97 9.76 43.52
C HIS A 240 -11.86 10.71 44.01
N ASP A 241 -11.75 11.88 43.39
CA ASP A 241 -10.73 12.91 43.67
C ASP A 241 -9.27 12.48 43.37
N PHE A 242 -9.04 11.32 42.76
CA PHE A 242 -7.72 10.92 42.29
C PHE A 242 -7.34 11.58 40.96
N THR A 243 -6.06 11.83 40.79
CA THR A 243 -5.45 12.40 39.58
C THR A 243 -4.21 11.58 39.24
N ASN A 244 -3.63 11.77 38.05
CA ASN A 244 -2.36 11.15 37.69
C ASN A 244 -1.28 11.35 38.78
N ILE A 245 -1.20 12.54 39.38
CA ILE A 245 -0.21 12.84 40.41
C ILE A 245 -0.53 12.18 41.76
N SER A 246 -1.80 12.16 42.18
CA SER A 246 -2.17 11.51 43.45
C SER A 246 -2.15 9.98 43.34
N LEU A 247 -2.37 9.42 42.15
CA LEU A 247 -2.12 8.01 41.84
C LEU A 247 -0.64 7.65 42.00
N LEU A 248 0.27 8.41 41.37
CA LEU A 248 1.71 8.21 41.53
C LEU A 248 2.14 8.36 43.01
N SER A 249 1.60 9.36 43.71
CA SER A 249 1.85 9.54 45.14
C SER A 249 1.36 8.34 45.96
N TYR A 250 0.16 7.83 45.66
CA TYR A 250 -0.42 6.66 46.33
C TYR A 250 0.46 5.42 46.19
N VAL A 251 1.00 5.16 45.00
CA VAL A 251 1.87 4.00 44.75
C VAL A 251 3.23 4.18 45.41
N ARG A 252 3.79 5.40 45.41
CA ARG A 252 5.04 5.73 46.13
C ARG A 252 4.95 5.59 47.66
N GLN A 253 3.75 5.54 48.24
CA GLN A 253 3.61 5.18 49.66
C GLN A 253 3.83 3.68 49.93
N ARG A 254 3.88 2.85 48.88
CA ARG A 254 3.90 1.38 48.95
C ARG A 254 5.14 0.76 48.30
N TYR A 255 5.71 1.42 47.30
CA TYR A 255 6.86 0.93 46.53
C TYR A 255 7.92 2.01 46.38
N GLU A 256 9.18 1.58 46.34
CA GLU A 256 10.31 2.43 45.95
C GLU A 256 10.29 2.70 44.43
N LYS A 257 10.97 3.75 43.98
CA LYS A 257 10.87 4.21 42.58
C LYS A 257 11.38 3.19 41.57
N GLU A 258 12.41 2.44 41.96
CA GLU A 258 13.05 1.42 41.14
C GLU A 258 12.11 0.24 40.82
N ASP A 259 11.09 0.04 41.66
CA ASP A 259 10.08 -1.02 41.51
C ASP A 259 8.80 -0.56 40.79
N ILE A 260 8.73 0.73 40.42
CA ILE A 260 7.58 1.36 39.79
C ILE A 260 7.83 1.53 38.29
N LEU A 261 6.99 0.90 37.47
CA LEU A 261 6.94 1.08 36.02
C LEU A 261 5.70 1.90 35.66
N VAL A 262 5.89 3.05 35.02
CA VAL A 262 4.79 3.97 34.71
C VAL A 262 4.48 3.96 33.21
N ARG A 263 3.24 3.61 32.86
CA ARG A 263 2.71 3.73 31.50
C ARG A 263 1.92 5.01 31.35
N ALA A 264 2.46 5.94 30.56
CA ALA A 264 1.77 7.17 30.18
C ALA A 264 0.62 6.89 29.19
N HIS A 265 -0.41 7.73 29.19
CA HIS A 265 -1.47 7.66 28.18
C HIS A 265 -1.03 8.39 26.91
N PRO A 266 -1.07 7.77 25.71
CA PRO A 266 -0.63 8.41 24.48
C PRO A 266 -1.38 9.70 24.12
N GLY A 267 -2.67 9.78 24.49
CA GLY A 267 -3.51 10.97 24.29
C GLY A 267 -3.42 12.04 25.40
N SER A 268 -2.53 11.90 26.38
CA SER A 268 -2.34 12.93 27.42
C SER A 268 -1.63 14.16 26.84
N LEU A 269 -1.98 15.35 27.34
CA LEU A 269 -1.29 16.60 27.01
C LEU A 269 0.08 16.70 27.68
N PHE A 270 0.32 15.90 28.73
CA PHE A 270 1.53 15.92 29.53
C PHE A 270 2.28 14.60 29.44
N ARG A 271 3.61 14.66 29.62
CA ARG A 271 4.45 13.48 29.80
C ARG A 271 5.30 13.64 31.05
N LEU A 272 5.66 12.52 31.66
CA LEU A 272 6.63 12.51 32.76
C LEU A 272 8.02 12.88 32.26
N ARG A 273 8.87 13.34 33.19
CA ARG A 273 10.31 13.54 32.95
C ARG A 273 11.03 12.19 33.00
N ASP A 274 12.07 12.08 32.20
CA ASP A 274 12.76 10.81 31.92
C ASP A 274 13.66 10.35 33.10
N ASP A 275 13.86 11.18 34.13
CA ASP A 275 14.82 10.98 35.21
C ASP A 275 14.20 10.63 36.59
N VAL A 276 12.87 10.53 36.68
CA VAL A 276 12.18 10.35 37.97
C VAL A 276 11.64 8.94 38.21
N PHE A 277 11.03 8.34 37.18
CA PHE A 277 10.41 7.01 37.22
C PHE A 277 10.89 6.20 36.02
N THR A 278 10.87 4.88 36.12
CA THR A 278 11.03 4.00 34.95
C THR A 278 9.78 4.14 34.09
N ILE A 279 9.95 4.67 32.87
CA ILE A 279 8.86 4.88 31.93
C ILE A 279 8.74 3.66 31.03
N ASP A 280 7.53 3.13 30.92
CA ASP A 280 7.21 2.04 30.01
C ASP A 280 7.19 2.54 28.55
N ASP A 281 7.86 1.78 27.68
CA ASP A 281 7.90 1.97 26.22
C ASP A 281 7.30 0.78 25.47
N SER A 282 6.57 -0.10 26.18
CA SER A 282 5.91 -1.25 25.59
C SER A 282 4.97 -0.85 24.44
N ALA A 283 5.03 -1.61 23.34
CA ALA A 283 4.23 -1.38 22.14
C ALA A 283 2.70 -1.32 22.41
N ASN A 284 2.22 -2.01 23.44
CA ASN A 284 0.81 -2.00 23.85
C ASN A 284 0.65 -2.22 25.36
N SER A 285 -0.56 -1.98 25.88
CA SER A 285 -0.91 -2.12 27.30
C SER A 285 -0.70 -3.54 27.83
N LEU A 286 -0.98 -4.56 27.01
CA LEU A 286 -0.84 -5.95 27.40
C LEU A 286 0.63 -6.35 27.65
N ALA A 287 1.55 -5.89 26.80
CA ALA A 287 3.00 -6.08 27.01
C ALA A 287 3.49 -5.38 28.29
N PHE A 288 2.98 -4.19 28.60
CA PHE A 288 3.26 -3.49 29.86
C PHE A 288 2.74 -4.27 31.09
N ILE A 289 1.49 -4.74 31.04
CA ILE A 289 0.89 -5.52 32.13
C ILE A 289 1.70 -6.79 32.41
N ASN A 290 2.20 -7.46 31.36
CA ASN A 290 3.02 -8.65 31.50
C ASN A 290 4.34 -8.39 32.24
N GLN A 291 4.86 -7.16 32.21
CA GLN A 291 6.04 -6.76 32.98
C GLN A 291 5.73 -6.41 34.44
N CYS A 292 4.48 -6.43 34.87
CA CYS A 292 4.08 -5.98 36.20
C CYS A 292 3.59 -7.15 37.07
N ASN A 293 3.89 -7.14 38.37
CA ASN A 293 3.30 -8.09 39.32
C ASN A 293 1.88 -7.69 39.72
N GLU A 294 1.65 -6.40 39.95
CA GLU A 294 0.33 -5.82 40.17
C GLU A 294 0.21 -4.45 39.49
N VAL A 295 -1.02 -4.06 39.16
CA VAL A 295 -1.32 -2.83 38.40
C VAL A 295 -2.18 -1.88 39.23
N PHE A 296 -1.85 -0.60 39.18
CA PHE A 296 -2.56 0.49 39.84
C PHE A 296 -3.14 1.44 38.79
N THR A 297 -4.43 1.74 38.91
CA THR A 297 -5.14 2.67 38.04
C THR A 297 -6.23 3.41 38.80
N ILE A 298 -6.71 4.52 38.24
CA ILE A 298 -7.93 5.17 38.71
C ILE A 298 -9.11 4.38 38.13
N ASN A 299 -9.33 4.45 36.83
CA ASN A 299 -10.45 3.80 36.14
C ASN A 299 -10.16 3.52 34.65
N SER A 300 -8.88 3.37 34.28
CA SER A 300 -8.47 3.12 32.89
C SER A 300 -8.99 1.77 32.37
N SER A 301 -9.25 1.66 31.07
CA SER A 301 -9.56 0.37 30.42
C SER A 301 -8.45 -0.67 30.61
N VAL A 302 -7.20 -0.23 30.78
CA VAL A 302 -6.05 -1.11 31.06
C VAL A 302 -6.20 -1.84 32.40
N GLY A 303 -6.98 -1.30 33.34
CA GLY A 303 -7.31 -2.01 34.58
C GLY A 303 -8.14 -3.28 34.34
N LEU A 304 -9.08 -3.24 33.38
CA LEU A 304 -9.81 -4.44 32.96
C LEU A 304 -8.86 -5.45 32.30
N GLU A 305 -7.97 -5.01 31.42
CA GLU A 305 -6.97 -5.89 30.79
C GLU A 305 -6.08 -6.59 31.86
N ALA A 306 -5.68 -5.86 32.90
CA ALA A 306 -4.92 -6.42 34.01
C ALA A 306 -5.72 -7.48 34.80
N ILE A 307 -7.02 -7.25 35.01
CA ILE A 307 -7.92 -8.25 35.62
C ILE A 307 -8.03 -9.48 34.72
N LEU A 308 -8.24 -9.32 33.41
CA LEU A 308 -8.41 -10.42 32.46
C LEU A 308 -7.15 -11.30 32.30
N THR A 309 -5.98 -10.73 32.53
CA THR A 309 -4.70 -11.48 32.60
C THR A 309 -4.43 -12.12 33.97
N GLY A 310 -5.33 -11.91 34.94
CA GLY A 310 -5.21 -12.45 36.29
C GLY A 310 -4.17 -11.73 37.17
N LYS A 311 -3.71 -10.54 36.77
CA LYS A 311 -2.84 -9.71 37.61
C LYS A 311 -3.68 -9.10 38.74
N LYS A 312 -3.05 -8.91 39.90
CA LYS A 312 -3.69 -8.16 40.98
C LYS A 312 -3.82 -6.71 40.56
N THR A 313 -5.03 -6.15 40.66
CA THR A 313 -5.32 -4.79 40.20
C THR A 313 -5.91 -3.96 41.34
N THR A 314 -5.39 -2.75 41.53
CA THR A 314 -5.99 -1.75 42.43
C THR A 314 -6.66 -0.67 41.58
N VAL A 315 -7.98 -0.55 41.73
CA VAL A 315 -8.83 0.43 41.05
C VAL A 315 -9.28 1.46 42.08
N LEU A 316 -8.98 2.74 41.86
CA LEU A 316 -9.25 3.81 42.85
C LEU A 316 -10.48 4.66 42.50
N GLY A 317 -10.84 4.74 41.22
CA GLY A 317 -12.02 5.45 40.73
C GLY A 317 -13.23 4.55 40.53
N ASP A 318 -14.36 5.16 40.23
CA ASP A 318 -15.56 4.48 39.77
C ASP A 318 -15.40 4.05 38.31
N CYS A 319 -15.81 2.82 38.00
CA CYS A 319 -15.81 2.26 36.66
C CYS A 319 -16.69 1.00 36.56
N SER A 320 -17.17 0.70 35.35
CA SER A 320 -18.06 -0.41 35.06
C SER A 320 -17.52 -1.80 35.45
N TYR A 321 -16.21 -2.00 35.47
CA TYR A 321 -15.60 -3.30 35.75
C TYR A 321 -15.14 -3.48 37.20
N ALA A 322 -15.24 -2.45 38.05
CA ALA A 322 -14.72 -2.48 39.42
C ALA A 322 -15.28 -3.66 40.24
N PHE A 323 -16.58 -3.96 40.08
CA PHE A 323 -17.26 -5.05 40.80
C PHE A 323 -16.61 -6.42 40.56
N ILE A 324 -15.97 -6.64 39.40
CA ILE A 324 -15.27 -7.89 39.09
C ILE A 324 -14.06 -8.07 40.01
N ASN A 325 -13.35 -6.96 40.30
CA ASN A 325 -12.14 -6.94 41.12
C ASN A 325 -12.43 -7.06 42.63
N GLU A 326 -13.65 -6.74 43.05
CA GLU A 326 -14.09 -6.82 44.45
C GLU A 326 -14.44 -8.26 44.88
N LEU A 327 -14.69 -9.15 43.92
CA LEU A 327 -15.04 -10.54 44.19
C LEU A 327 -13.84 -11.37 44.65
N ALA A 328 -14.03 -12.12 45.72
CA ALA A 328 -13.04 -13.08 46.19
C ALA A 328 -13.22 -14.45 45.49
N GLY A 329 -12.15 -14.94 44.86
CA GLY A 329 -12.05 -16.30 44.35
C GLY A 329 -12.17 -16.42 42.83
N ALA A 330 -11.26 -17.18 42.24
CA ALA A 330 -11.08 -17.26 40.78
C ALA A 330 -12.36 -17.61 40.00
N SER A 331 -13.19 -18.53 40.51
CA SER A 331 -14.43 -18.92 39.82
C SER A 331 -15.47 -17.80 39.80
N ALA A 332 -15.56 -17.00 40.87
CA ALA A 332 -16.50 -15.87 40.94
C ALA A 332 -16.05 -14.76 39.96
N THR A 333 -14.75 -14.46 39.93
CA THR A 333 -14.15 -13.51 38.97
C THR A 333 -14.41 -13.93 37.53
N VAL A 334 -14.25 -15.21 37.19
CA VAL A 334 -14.53 -15.72 35.83
C VAL A 334 -16.00 -15.55 35.45
N ASN A 335 -16.94 -15.89 36.35
CA ASN A 335 -18.37 -15.75 36.06
C ASN A 335 -18.77 -14.28 35.86
N ALA A 336 -18.25 -13.38 36.71
CA ALA A 336 -18.49 -11.94 36.59
C ALA A 336 -17.85 -11.36 35.33
N ALA A 337 -16.63 -11.76 34.99
CA ALA A 337 -15.95 -11.35 33.76
C ALA A 337 -16.69 -11.85 32.51
N ALA A 338 -17.24 -13.06 32.52
CA ALA A 338 -18.03 -13.57 31.41
C ALA A 338 -19.34 -12.78 31.22
N PHE A 339 -20.05 -12.45 32.30
CA PHE A 339 -21.19 -11.54 32.24
C PHE A 339 -20.77 -10.19 31.63
N TYR A 340 -19.69 -9.62 32.16
CA TYR A 340 -19.22 -8.32 31.72
C TYR A 340 -18.90 -8.31 30.22
N LEU A 341 -18.16 -9.31 29.74
CA LEU A 341 -17.70 -9.37 28.35
C LEU A 341 -18.80 -9.76 27.35
N PHE A 342 -19.69 -10.68 27.71
CA PHE A 342 -20.67 -11.25 26.76
C PHE A 342 -22.07 -10.67 26.87
N SER A 343 -22.42 -10.00 27.97
CA SER A 343 -23.76 -9.45 28.20
C SER A 343 -23.73 -7.93 28.40
N TYR A 344 -22.84 -7.42 29.26
CA TYR A 344 -22.78 -5.99 29.55
C TYR A 344 -22.12 -5.21 28.41
N LEU A 345 -20.93 -5.64 27.98
CA LEU A 345 -20.31 -5.14 26.76
C LEU A 345 -21.09 -5.61 25.54
N VAL A 346 -21.19 -4.72 24.57
CA VAL A 346 -21.91 -4.93 23.32
C VAL A 346 -20.90 -4.93 22.17
N PRO A 347 -21.05 -5.78 21.14
CA PRO A 347 -20.31 -5.60 19.89
C PRO A 347 -20.49 -4.19 19.33
N PHE A 348 -19.39 -3.50 19.02
CA PHE A 348 -19.40 -2.06 18.79
C PHE A 348 -20.40 -1.58 17.74
N ASP A 349 -20.56 -2.27 16.61
CA ASP A 349 -21.49 -1.83 15.57
C ASP A 349 -22.97 -1.96 15.98
N LEU A 350 -23.30 -2.85 16.92
CA LEU A 350 -24.68 -3.08 17.33
C LEU A 350 -25.28 -1.89 18.08
N VAL A 351 -24.49 -1.10 18.82
CA VAL A 351 -25.01 0.10 19.51
C VAL A 351 -25.37 1.25 18.55
N PHE A 352 -25.01 1.12 17.27
CA PHE A 352 -25.41 2.03 16.19
C PHE A 352 -26.51 1.44 15.29
N ASN A 353 -26.89 0.18 15.52
CA ASN A 353 -27.94 -0.50 14.79
C ASN A 353 -29.32 -0.29 15.47
N GLN A 354 -30.26 0.32 14.75
CA GLN A 354 -31.55 0.71 15.32
C GLN A 354 -32.43 -0.47 15.71
N GLU A 355 -32.33 -1.61 15.00
CA GLU A 355 -33.07 -2.83 15.37
C GLU A 355 -32.55 -3.43 16.68
N TYR A 356 -31.23 -3.48 16.86
CA TYR A 356 -30.62 -3.95 18.11
C TYR A 356 -30.95 -3.03 19.29
N LEU A 357 -30.91 -1.70 19.10
CA LEU A 357 -31.30 -0.75 20.14
C LEU A 357 -32.76 -0.92 20.54
N LYS A 358 -33.66 -1.13 19.57
CA LYS A 358 -35.06 -1.45 19.84
C LYS A 358 -35.23 -2.78 20.57
N PHE A 359 -34.44 -3.79 20.23
CA PHE A 359 -34.38 -5.05 20.98
C PHE A 359 -33.98 -4.81 22.44
N ARG A 360 -32.94 -4.02 22.70
CA ARG A 360 -32.49 -3.70 24.07
C ARG A 360 -33.50 -2.88 24.85
N LEU A 361 -34.23 -1.97 24.20
CA LEU A 361 -35.33 -1.20 24.79
C LEU A 361 -36.50 -2.09 25.27
N GLY A 362 -36.61 -3.30 24.73
CA GLY A 362 -37.57 -4.30 25.20
C GLY A 362 -37.20 -4.95 26.54
N HIS A 363 -36.04 -4.61 27.12
CA HIS A 363 -35.48 -5.22 28.34
C HIS A 363 -35.49 -6.77 28.29
N PRO A 364 -34.85 -7.38 27.26
CA PRO A 364 -34.83 -8.82 27.07
C PRO A 364 -34.00 -9.52 28.15
N GLU A 365 -34.21 -10.83 28.32
CA GLU A 365 -33.45 -11.62 29.30
C GLU A 365 -31.96 -11.70 28.91
N GLU A 366 -31.07 -11.86 29.90
CA GLU A 366 -29.62 -11.84 29.66
C GLU A 366 -29.14 -12.89 28.66
N ARG A 367 -29.81 -14.05 28.64
CA ARG A 367 -29.56 -15.10 27.65
C ARG A 367 -29.75 -14.61 26.20
N GLU A 368 -30.79 -13.82 25.95
CA GLU A 368 -31.09 -13.32 24.61
C GLU A 368 -30.05 -12.29 24.17
N ILE A 369 -29.61 -11.44 25.11
CA ILE A 369 -28.54 -10.46 24.89
C ILE A 369 -27.23 -11.19 24.54
N VAL A 370 -26.80 -12.14 25.36
CA VAL A 370 -25.61 -12.98 25.10
C VAL A 370 -25.72 -13.69 23.76
N GLY A 371 -26.92 -14.21 23.43
CA GLY A 371 -27.19 -14.86 22.15
C GLY A 371 -26.94 -13.93 20.96
N LYS A 372 -27.46 -12.70 21.01
CA LYS A 372 -27.26 -11.67 19.97
C LYS A 372 -25.78 -11.29 19.84
N HIS A 373 -25.06 -11.17 20.96
CA HIS A 373 -23.65 -10.79 20.92
C HIS A 373 -22.77 -11.91 20.34
N ILE A 374 -22.99 -13.16 20.75
CA ILE A 374 -22.23 -14.30 20.21
C ILE A 374 -22.55 -14.53 18.74
N GLU A 375 -23.81 -14.36 18.32
CA GLU A 375 -24.22 -14.40 16.90
C GLU A 375 -23.39 -13.40 16.08
N PHE A 376 -23.23 -12.17 16.56
CA PHE A 376 -22.38 -11.16 15.91
C PHE A 376 -20.89 -11.58 15.88
N TYR A 377 -20.33 -11.99 17.02
CA TYR A 377 -18.91 -12.35 17.10
C TYR A 377 -18.53 -13.60 16.31
N SER A 378 -19.51 -14.44 15.96
CA SER A 378 -19.31 -15.73 15.29
C SER A 378 -19.63 -15.69 13.78
N ALA A 379 -19.92 -14.52 13.19
CA ALA A 379 -20.29 -14.38 11.78
C ALA A 379 -19.26 -14.97 10.78
N ASP A 380 -17.96 -14.97 11.14
CA ASP A 380 -16.87 -15.51 10.32
C ASP A 380 -16.46 -16.96 10.70
N MET A 381 -17.11 -17.56 11.70
CA MET A 381 -16.76 -18.90 12.19
C MET A 381 -17.51 -20.00 11.42
N PRO A 382 -16.82 -21.05 10.93
CA PRO A 382 -17.45 -22.12 10.18
C PRO A 382 -18.33 -23.02 11.09
N GLY A 383 -19.64 -22.97 10.86
CA GLY A 383 -20.65 -23.79 11.55
C GLY A 383 -21.57 -22.92 12.41
N SER A 384 -22.89 -22.92 12.13
CA SER A 384 -23.81 -22.12 12.93
C SER A 384 -23.97 -22.76 14.32
N LEU A 385 -23.87 -21.95 15.36
CA LEU A 385 -24.34 -22.35 16.69
C LEU A 385 -25.85 -22.66 16.59
N SER A 386 -26.25 -23.85 17.03
CA SER A 386 -27.65 -24.29 16.97
C SER A 386 -28.49 -23.44 17.93
N GLN A 387 -29.44 -22.67 17.38
CA GLN A 387 -30.35 -21.80 18.14
C GLN A 387 -31.29 -22.58 19.09
N ALA A 388 -31.42 -23.90 18.94
CA ALA A 388 -32.30 -24.71 19.76
C ALA A 388 -31.54 -25.38 20.93
N ALA A 389 -31.88 -24.97 22.16
CA ALA A 389 -31.70 -25.70 23.44
C ALA A 389 -30.42 -25.49 24.31
N HIS A 390 -29.68 -24.39 24.19
CA HIS A 390 -28.53 -24.09 25.07
C HIS A 390 -28.88 -23.16 26.25
N SER A 391 -28.50 -23.45 27.49
CA SER A 391 -28.52 -22.46 28.59
C SER A 391 -27.50 -21.33 28.33
N LEU A 392 -27.64 -20.19 29.01
CA LEU A 392 -26.73 -19.03 28.85
C LEU A 392 -25.27 -19.45 28.98
N SER A 393 -24.92 -20.12 30.08
CA SER A 393 -23.56 -20.62 30.32
C SER A 393 -23.08 -21.60 29.25
N SER A 394 -23.95 -22.49 28.76
CA SER A 394 -23.55 -23.44 27.71
C SER A 394 -23.23 -22.74 26.40
N LEU A 395 -23.91 -21.64 26.08
CA LEU A 395 -23.65 -20.86 24.87
C LEU A 395 -22.27 -20.18 24.93
N ILE A 396 -21.93 -19.57 26.06
CA ILE A 396 -20.61 -18.96 26.28
C ILE A 396 -19.51 -20.04 26.27
N ASN A 397 -19.71 -21.14 27.01
CA ASN A 397 -18.74 -22.23 27.08
C ASN A 397 -18.47 -22.86 25.70
N GLU A 398 -19.51 -23.02 24.86
CA GLU A 398 -19.36 -23.55 23.51
C GLU A 398 -18.62 -22.58 22.59
N ALA A 399 -18.96 -21.28 22.63
CA ALA A 399 -18.27 -20.26 21.85
C ALA A 399 -16.77 -20.21 22.17
N ILE A 400 -16.41 -20.23 23.46
CA ILE A 400 -15.00 -20.27 23.91
C ILE A 400 -14.32 -21.58 23.47
N SER A 401 -15.01 -22.72 23.56
CA SER A 401 -14.47 -24.01 23.14
C SER A 401 -14.19 -24.07 21.63
N GLN A 402 -15.08 -23.50 20.82
CA GLN A 402 -14.91 -23.40 19.37
C GLN A 402 -13.73 -22.49 19.00
N ASP A 403 -13.62 -21.32 19.63
CA ASP A 403 -12.48 -20.41 19.45
C ASP A 403 -11.16 -21.09 19.84
N LYS A 404 -11.12 -21.76 20.99
CA LYS A 404 -9.94 -22.52 21.45
C LYS A 404 -9.54 -23.63 20.48
N ALA A 405 -10.51 -24.36 19.92
CA ALA A 405 -10.23 -25.37 18.92
C ALA A 405 -9.63 -24.76 17.65
N MET A 406 -10.16 -23.62 17.20
CA MET A 406 -9.65 -22.89 16.04
C MET A 406 -8.24 -22.34 16.28
N ARG A 407 -8.01 -21.67 17.42
CA ARG A 407 -6.68 -21.17 17.81
C ARG A 407 -5.67 -22.30 17.92
N LYS A 408 -6.04 -23.44 18.50
CA LYS A 408 -5.16 -24.61 18.55
C LYS A 408 -4.82 -25.16 17.17
N ILE A 409 -5.74 -25.11 16.20
CA ILE A 409 -5.44 -25.47 14.81
C ILE A 409 -4.44 -24.48 14.21
N LEU A 410 -4.63 -23.18 14.44
CA LEU A 410 -3.76 -22.13 13.96
C LEU A 410 -2.36 -22.19 14.60
N GLU A 411 -2.28 -22.38 15.91
CA GLU A 411 -1.04 -22.55 16.69
C GLU A 411 -0.29 -23.81 16.29
N ASN A 412 -0.98 -24.96 16.13
CA ASN A 412 -0.34 -26.19 15.66
C ASN A 412 0.20 -26.01 14.24
N SER A 413 -0.55 -25.31 13.38
CA SER A 413 -0.07 -24.96 12.04
C SER A 413 1.19 -24.09 12.15
N LEU A 414 1.17 -23.05 12.99
CA LEU A 414 2.32 -22.15 13.18
C LEU A 414 3.53 -22.88 13.77
N GLN A 415 3.34 -23.73 14.78
CA GLN A 415 4.41 -24.54 15.39
C GLN A 415 4.98 -25.57 14.41
N GLU A 416 4.15 -26.19 13.58
CA GLU A 416 4.61 -27.12 12.55
C GLU A 416 5.42 -26.39 11.47
N HIS A 417 4.98 -25.19 11.06
CA HIS A 417 5.78 -24.34 10.17
C HIS A 417 7.10 -23.93 10.82
N ASN A 418 7.11 -23.56 12.11
CA ASN A 418 8.33 -23.21 12.85
C ASN A 418 9.28 -24.41 13.01
N LYS A 419 8.78 -25.62 13.31
CA LYS A 419 9.58 -26.85 13.36
C LYS A 419 10.16 -27.20 11.99
N GLN A 420 9.39 -27.02 10.92
CA GLN A 420 9.90 -27.20 9.57
C GLN A 420 11.00 -26.18 9.28
N LEU A 421 10.84 -24.93 9.72
CA LEU A 421 11.85 -23.89 9.61
C LEU A 421 13.13 -24.26 10.37
N ASP A 422 13.03 -24.78 11.60
CA ASP A 422 14.18 -25.21 12.39
C ASP A 422 14.85 -26.47 11.82
N LEU A 423 14.08 -27.41 11.28
CA LEU A 423 14.62 -28.58 10.57
C LEU A 423 15.38 -28.15 9.30
N LEU A 424 14.83 -27.19 8.56
CA LEU A 424 15.48 -26.57 7.39
C LEU A 424 16.76 -25.85 7.80
N LYS A 425 16.76 -25.09 8.91
CA LYS A 425 17.97 -24.45 9.44
C LYS A 425 19.05 -25.48 9.80
N ASN A 426 18.69 -26.57 10.48
CA ASN A 426 19.63 -27.63 10.85
C ASN A 426 20.16 -28.40 9.63
N GLN A 427 19.33 -28.65 8.61
CA GLN A 427 19.76 -29.27 7.35
C GLN A 427 20.69 -28.35 6.56
N LEU A 428 20.38 -27.05 6.52
CA LEU A 428 21.23 -26.05 5.87
C LEU A 428 22.60 -25.97 6.56
N ALA A 429 22.65 -26.04 7.90
CA ALA A 429 23.91 -26.09 8.65
C ALA A 429 24.73 -27.36 8.37
N ALA A 430 24.08 -28.52 8.19
CA ALA A 430 24.75 -29.77 7.83
C ALA A 430 25.28 -29.77 6.38
N GLU A 431 24.51 -29.23 5.43
CA GLU A 431 24.94 -29.07 4.04
C GLU A 431 26.09 -28.05 3.90
N ALA A 432 26.09 -26.98 4.71
CA ALA A 432 27.21 -26.04 4.78
C ALA A 432 28.51 -26.74 5.20
N ALA A 433 28.46 -27.58 6.25
CA ALA A 433 29.61 -28.36 6.70
C ALA A 433 30.11 -29.39 5.66
N GLU A 434 29.21 -29.98 4.86
CA GLU A 434 29.58 -30.90 3.77
C GLU A 434 30.20 -30.15 2.58
N ARG A 435 29.66 -28.97 2.23
CA ARG A 435 30.23 -28.08 1.20
C ARG A 435 31.63 -27.60 1.56
N GLU A 436 31.90 -27.32 2.82
CA GLU A 436 33.23 -26.91 3.29
C GLU A 436 34.27 -28.04 3.09
N LYS A 437 33.89 -29.30 3.36
CA LYS A 437 34.71 -30.48 3.03
C LYS A 437 34.91 -30.67 1.52
N LEU A 438 33.88 -30.44 0.72
CA LEU A 438 33.96 -30.59 -0.73
C LEU A 438 34.85 -29.51 -1.35
N ALA A 439 34.75 -28.27 -0.86
CA ALA A 439 35.59 -27.15 -1.27
C ALA A 439 37.08 -27.40 -0.98
N ALA A 440 37.39 -27.98 0.18
CA ALA A 440 38.77 -28.39 0.50
C ALA A 440 39.31 -29.47 -0.45
N THR A 441 38.45 -30.36 -0.93
CA THR A 441 38.83 -31.41 -1.91
C THR A 441 39.00 -30.84 -3.32
N LEU A 442 38.15 -29.89 -3.71
CA LEU A 442 38.20 -29.18 -4.99
C LEU A 442 39.46 -28.31 -5.13
N ALA A 443 39.88 -27.63 -4.05
CA ALA A 443 41.13 -26.87 -4.04
C ALA A 443 42.36 -27.75 -4.34
N GLN A 444 42.41 -28.96 -3.77
CA GLN A 444 43.48 -29.92 -4.06
C GLN A 444 43.50 -30.41 -5.52
N LEU A 445 42.33 -30.48 -6.18
CA LEU A 445 42.22 -30.88 -7.58
C LEU A 445 42.58 -29.75 -8.54
N GLN A 446 42.22 -28.51 -8.21
CA GLN A 446 42.58 -27.32 -9.00
C GLN A 446 44.10 -27.09 -9.02
N ASP A 447 44.79 -27.28 -7.89
CA ASP A 447 46.26 -27.18 -7.84
C ASP A 447 46.95 -28.21 -8.76
N ALA A 448 46.36 -29.41 -8.90
CA ALA A 448 46.87 -30.44 -9.81
C ALA A 448 46.63 -30.09 -11.30
N GLU A 449 45.50 -29.45 -11.62
CA GLU A 449 45.13 -29.07 -12.98
C GLU A 449 45.93 -27.86 -13.50
N VAL A 450 46.23 -26.89 -12.63
CA VAL A 450 47.07 -25.72 -12.97
C VAL A 450 48.49 -26.16 -13.37
N ALA A 451 49.06 -27.13 -12.65
CA ALA A 451 50.38 -27.69 -12.97
C ALA A 451 50.41 -28.43 -14.32
N GLU A 452 49.28 -29.02 -14.75
CA GLU A 452 49.16 -29.67 -16.06
C GLU A 452 48.99 -28.65 -17.19
N ARG A 453 48.26 -27.56 -16.94
CA ARG A 453 48.03 -26.46 -17.89
C ARG A 453 49.30 -25.69 -18.23
N GLU A 454 50.18 -25.44 -17.26
CA GLU A 454 51.46 -24.76 -17.52
C GLU A 454 52.36 -25.56 -18.48
N LYS A 455 52.35 -26.89 -18.38
CA LYS A 455 53.06 -27.78 -19.33
C LYS A 455 52.51 -27.67 -20.76
N LEU A 456 51.18 -27.67 -20.91
CA LEU A 456 50.51 -27.55 -22.21
C LEU A 456 50.75 -26.20 -22.86
N THR A 457 50.75 -25.12 -22.08
CA THR A 457 50.92 -23.75 -22.57
C THR A 457 52.34 -23.51 -23.11
N THR A 458 53.35 -24.10 -22.44
CA THR A 458 54.74 -24.06 -22.92
C THR A 458 54.92 -24.81 -24.25
N THR A 459 54.12 -25.86 -24.48
CA THR A 459 54.16 -26.66 -25.72
C THR A 459 53.46 -25.95 -26.88
N LEU A 460 52.37 -25.23 -26.59
CA LEU A 460 51.61 -24.44 -27.57
C LEU A 460 52.39 -23.23 -28.11
N ALA A 461 53.17 -22.56 -27.26
CA ALA A 461 54.03 -21.44 -27.66
C ALA A 461 55.11 -21.85 -28.68
N GLN A 462 55.55 -23.12 -28.66
CA GLN A 462 56.53 -23.65 -29.63
C GLN A 462 55.91 -24.02 -30.99
N LEU A 463 54.59 -24.19 -31.06
CA LEU A 463 53.87 -24.62 -32.27
C LEU A 463 53.31 -23.45 -33.09
N GLN A 464 53.16 -22.27 -32.50
CA GLN A 464 52.62 -21.09 -33.18
C GLN A 464 53.59 -20.45 -34.19
N ASP A 465 54.88 -20.80 -34.16
CA ASP A 465 55.89 -20.26 -35.08
C ASP A 465 55.93 -20.96 -36.46
N LYS A 466 54.99 -21.87 -36.75
CA LYS A 466 55.05 -22.74 -37.95
C LYS A 466 53.79 -22.83 -38.82
N VAL A 467 52.74 -22.04 -38.61
CA VAL A 467 51.49 -22.19 -39.39
C VAL A 467 51.10 -20.89 -40.10
N GLU A 468 51.99 -20.42 -40.96
CA GLU A 468 51.66 -19.53 -42.09
C GLU A 468 51.61 -20.34 -43.40
N VAL A 469 51.05 -21.55 -43.34
CA VAL A 469 50.80 -22.40 -44.51
C VAL A 469 49.51 -23.18 -44.30
N ALA A 470 48.63 -23.14 -45.31
CA ALA A 470 47.45 -23.98 -45.51
C ALA A 470 46.13 -23.55 -44.86
N ALA A 471 45.67 -22.35 -45.23
CA ALA A 471 44.27 -22.15 -45.56
C ALA A 471 43.97 -22.84 -46.91
N HIS A 472 43.40 -24.07 -46.93
CA HIS A 472 42.66 -24.65 -48.06
C HIS A 472 42.07 -26.03 -47.68
N ALA A 473 40.76 -26.08 -47.32
CA ALA A 473 39.84 -27.21 -47.57
C ALA A 473 38.49 -27.04 -46.83
N LYS A 474 37.72 -25.99 -47.15
CA LYS A 474 36.33 -25.79 -46.67
C LYS A 474 35.27 -26.30 -47.65
N ALA A 475 35.65 -26.93 -48.76
CA ALA A 475 34.73 -27.25 -49.86
C ALA A 475 34.16 -28.69 -49.88
N GLY A 476 34.60 -29.59 -48.99
CA GLY A 476 34.16 -31.00 -49.02
C GLY A 476 32.98 -31.37 -48.11
N LEU A 477 32.68 -30.55 -47.09
CA LEU A 477 31.77 -30.96 -46.01
C LEU A 477 30.29 -30.66 -46.28
N MET A 478 29.99 -29.72 -47.19
CA MET A 478 28.62 -29.23 -47.39
C MET A 478 27.73 -30.16 -48.25
N SER A 479 28.32 -31.03 -49.07
CA SER A 479 27.53 -31.92 -49.95
C SER A 479 27.05 -33.21 -49.26
N ALA A 480 27.66 -33.62 -48.14
CA ALA A 480 27.30 -34.83 -47.41
C ALA A 480 26.16 -34.64 -46.39
N MET A 481 25.78 -33.39 -46.10
CA MET A 481 24.83 -33.05 -45.05
C MET A 481 23.39 -32.97 -45.58
N GLU A 482 23.20 -32.66 -46.86
CA GLU A 482 21.87 -32.51 -47.49
C GLU A 482 21.19 -33.85 -47.77
N THR A 483 21.95 -34.89 -48.11
CA THR A 483 21.41 -36.21 -48.47
C THR A 483 20.92 -37.05 -47.28
N LYS A 484 21.38 -36.77 -46.05
CA LYS A 484 20.89 -37.46 -44.82
C LYS A 484 19.62 -36.86 -44.24
N GLN A 485 19.28 -35.62 -44.59
CA GLN A 485 18.15 -34.92 -43.99
C GLN A 485 16.80 -35.35 -44.62
N GLU A 486 16.79 -35.77 -45.89
CA GLU A 486 15.59 -36.23 -46.58
C GLU A 486 15.14 -37.66 -46.18
N GLU A 487 16.05 -38.54 -45.78
CA GLU A 487 15.71 -39.88 -45.26
C GLU A 487 15.05 -39.83 -43.87
N ILE A 488 15.45 -38.89 -43.02
CA ILE A 488 14.91 -38.73 -41.65
C ILE A 488 13.47 -38.22 -41.69
N ASN A 489 13.12 -37.37 -42.67
CA ASN A 489 11.79 -36.79 -42.79
C ASN A 489 10.74 -37.79 -43.31
N ARG A 490 11.12 -38.80 -44.10
CA ARG A 490 10.20 -39.87 -44.54
C ARG A 490 9.81 -40.85 -43.43
N MET A 491 10.71 -41.13 -42.48
CA MET A 491 10.42 -42.04 -41.36
C MET A 491 9.41 -41.46 -40.34
N ARG A 492 9.43 -40.14 -40.13
CA ARG A 492 8.62 -39.47 -39.08
C ARG A 492 7.13 -39.35 -39.39
N ASN A 493 6.71 -39.52 -40.65
CA ASN A 493 5.32 -39.37 -41.09
C ASN A 493 4.52 -40.68 -41.23
N SER A 494 5.10 -41.84 -40.90
CA SER A 494 4.39 -43.14 -40.96
C SER A 494 3.50 -43.41 -39.73
N LEU A 495 2.33 -44.04 -39.95
CA LEU A 495 1.34 -44.33 -38.89
C LEU A 495 1.90 -45.21 -37.75
N SER A 496 2.87 -46.07 -38.05
CA SER A 496 3.54 -46.92 -37.05
C SER A 496 4.42 -46.12 -36.10
N TRP A 497 4.97 -44.98 -36.53
CA TRP A 497 5.75 -44.08 -35.67
C TRP A 497 4.83 -43.35 -34.68
N LYS A 498 3.67 -42.85 -35.14
CA LYS A 498 2.70 -42.14 -34.28
C LYS A 498 2.12 -43.04 -33.17
N LEU A 499 1.89 -44.33 -33.45
CA LEU A 499 1.37 -45.29 -32.47
C LEU A 499 2.40 -45.80 -31.46
N THR A 500 3.70 -45.82 -31.81
CA THR A 500 4.75 -46.37 -30.93
C THR A 500 5.56 -45.31 -30.17
N MET A 501 5.34 -44.02 -30.48
CA MET A 501 5.99 -42.88 -29.83
C MET A 501 5.82 -42.81 -28.29
N PRO A 502 4.63 -43.05 -27.72
CA PRO A 502 4.44 -42.95 -26.27
C PRO A 502 5.26 -43.99 -25.49
N VAL A 503 5.33 -45.23 -26.01
CA VAL A 503 6.07 -46.34 -25.38
C VAL A 503 7.59 -46.16 -25.51
N ARG A 504 8.04 -45.54 -26.62
CA ARG A 504 9.46 -45.23 -26.81
C ARG A 504 9.91 -44.03 -25.97
N MET A 505 9.04 -43.06 -25.72
CA MET A 505 9.33 -41.93 -24.81
C MET A 505 9.49 -42.41 -23.37
N SER A 506 8.61 -43.26 -22.87
CA SER A 506 8.72 -43.82 -21.51
C SER A 506 9.99 -44.65 -21.34
N GLY A 507 10.39 -45.45 -22.34
CA GLY A 507 11.67 -46.16 -22.33
C GLY A 507 12.92 -45.26 -22.36
N ARG A 508 12.83 -44.02 -22.86
CA ARG A 508 13.95 -43.06 -22.87
C ARG A 508 13.98 -42.18 -21.62
N ILE A 509 12.82 -41.88 -21.04
CA ILE A 509 12.68 -41.23 -19.73
C ILE A 509 13.30 -42.12 -18.65
N CYS A 510 13.02 -43.42 -18.66
CA CYS A 510 13.61 -44.36 -17.71
C CYS A 510 15.13 -44.54 -17.88
N ARG A 511 15.70 -44.16 -19.04
CA ARG A 511 17.14 -44.21 -19.34
C ARG A 511 17.86 -42.87 -19.20
N GLY A 512 17.16 -41.80 -18.83
CA GLY A 512 17.77 -40.50 -18.56
C GLY A 512 18.17 -39.69 -19.80
N GLU A 513 17.70 -40.06 -21.00
CA GLU A 513 18.08 -39.44 -22.29
C GLU A 513 17.30 -38.14 -22.57
N PHE A 514 17.34 -37.17 -21.64
CA PHE A 514 16.50 -35.96 -21.65
C PHE A 514 16.86 -34.93 -22.73
N SER A 515 18.11 -34.90 -23.19
CA SER A 515 18.56 -33.99 -24.26
C SER A 515 17.91 -34.33 -25.62
N THR A 516 17.80 -35.63 -25.93
CA THR A 516 17.15 -36.15 -27.13
C THR A 516 15.64 -35.93 -27.11
N ILE A 517 15.02 -36.03 -25.93
CA ILE A 517 13.61 -35.70 -25.71
C ILE A 517 13.37 -34.20 -25.96
N ARG A 518 14.23 -33.33 -25.41
CA ARG A 518 14.17 -31.86 -25.56
C ARG A 518 14.34 -31.41 -27.03
N ALA A 519 15.18 -32.10 -27.80
CA ALA A 519 15.34 -31.85 -29.23
C ALA A 519 14.11 -32.29 -30.06
N MET A 520 13.46 -33.41 -29.70
CA MET A 520 12.25 -33.88 -30.37
C MET A 520 10.99 -33.06 -30.00
N THR A 521 10.90 -32.54 -28.77
CA THR A 521 9.77 -31.67 -28.35
C THR A 521 9.81 -30.32 -29.06
N ARG A 522 11.00 -29.75 -29.30
CA ARG A 522 11.15 -28.53 -30.10
C ARG A 522 10.68 -28.71 -31.55
N TYR A 523 10.86 -29.88 -32.13
CA TYR A 523 10.43 -30.17 -33.52
C TYR A 523 8.91 -30.35 -33.66
N HIS A 524 8.18 -30.71 -32.59
CA HIS A 524 6.71 -30.78 -32.59
C HIS A 524 6.03 -29.49 -32.10
N ALA A 525 6.75 -28.59 -31.42
CA ALA A 525 6.25 -27.30 -30.96
C ALA A 525 6.01 -26.29 -32.10
N THR A 526 6.63 -26.48 -33.27
CA THR A 526 6.44 -25.62 -34.45
C THR A 526 5.18 -25.96 -35.26
N SER A 527 4.25 -26.79 -34.74
CA SER A 527 3.12 -27.31 -35.53
C SER A 527 1.74 -27.24 -34.85
N GLY A 528 1.54 -26.53 -33.74
CA GLY A 528 0.19 -26.40 -33.16
C GLY A 528 0.01 -25.40 -32.01
N ASN A 529 -0.90 -24.46 -32.21
CA ASN A 529 -1.43 -23.52 -31.20
C ASN A 529 -2.46 -24.21 -30.29
N GLY A 530 -2.00 -24.90 -29.25
CA GLY A 530 -2.87 -25.54 -28.26
C GLY A 530 -2.45 -25.25 -26.82
N THR A 531 -3.42 -25.10 -25.92
CA THR A 531 -3.26 -24.80 -24.49
C THR A 531 -2.27 -25.72 -23.76
N LEU A 532 -2.09 -26.95 -24.25
CA LEU A 532 -1.14 -27.93 -23.71
C LEU A 532 0.33 -27.55 -23.96
N SER A 533 0.65 -26.85 -25.06
CA SER A 533 2.02 -26.42 -25.37
C SER A 533 2.48 -25.25 -24.48
N ARG A 534 1.55 -24.37 -24.08
CA ARG A 534 1.83 -23.25 -23.15
C ARG A 534 1.98 -23.70 -21.70
N PHE A 535 1.22 -24.70 -21.25
CA PHE A 535 1.38 -25.31 -19.92
C PHE A 535 2.74 -26.04 -19.75
N LEU A 536 3.31 -26.53 -20.84
CA LEU A 536 4.64 -27.15 -20.84
C LEU A 536 5.78 -26.11 -20.85
N LEU A 537 5.52 -24.88 -21.29
CA LEU A 537 6.48 -23.77 -21.30
C LEU A 537 6.53 -23.00 -19.97
N SER A 538 5.44 -22.95 -19.19
CA SER A 538 5.38 -22.29 -17.87
C SER A 538 6.05 -23.08 -16.73
N GLY A 539 6.88 -24.08 -17.04
CA GLY A 539 7.62 -24.85 -16.04
C GLY A 539 6.77 -25.77 -15.15
N GLY A 540 5.47 -25.94 -15.42
CA GLY A 540 4.52 -26.68 -14.58
C GLY A 540 4.81 -28.18 -14.42
N LEU A 541 5.60 -28.80 -15.30
CA LEU A 541 5.88 -30.24 -15.27
C LEU A 541 7.37 -30.63 -15.30
N LEU A 542 8.33 -29.69 -15.39
CA LEU A 542 9.74 -30.03 -15.65
C LEU A 542 10.79 -29.32 -14.78
N SER A 543 10.42 -28.85 -13.57
CA SER A 543 11.42 -28.61 -12.52
C SER A 543 11.83 -29.95 -11.88
N LYS A 544 13.13 -30.28 -11.93
CA LYS A 544 13.72 -31.55 -11.45
C LYS A 544 13.39 -31.89 -9.98
N SER A 545 13.08 -30.90 -9.12
CA SER A 545 12.72 -31.15 -7.71
C SER A 545 11.22 -31.44 -7.51
N LYS A 546 10.34 -30.84 -8.33
CA LYS A 546 8.89 -30.84 -8.11
C LYS A 546 8.22 -32.17 -8.53
N TYR A 547 8.75 -32.85 -9.55
CA TYR A 547 8.26 -34.18 -9.97
C TYR A 547 8.71 -35.31 -9.04
N LYS A 548 9.92 -35.21 -8.45
CA LYS A 548 10.45 -36.22 -7.50
C LYS A 548 9.64 -36.28 -6.20
N THR A 549 9.15 -35.14 -5.73
CA THR A 549 8.34 -35.04 -4.50
C THR A 549 6.91 -35.54 -4.74
N ALA A 550 6.29 -35.18 -5.85
CA ALA A 550 4.96 -35.69 -6.22
C ALA A 550 4.97 -37.22 -6.47
N LEU A 551 6.00 -37.75 -7.16
CA LEU A 551 6.11 -39.20 -7.39
C LEU A 551 6.41 -39.98 -6.08
N ARG A 552 7.22 -39.43 -5.16
CA ARG A 552 7.44 -40.02 -3.83
C ARG A 552 6.17 -40.09 -3.00
N LEU A 553 5.34 -39.05 -3.04
CA LEU A 553 4.10 -38.96 -2.26
C LEU A 553 2.97 -39.86 -2.82
N ILE A 554 2.94 -40.05 -4.14
CA ILE A 554 2.03 -41.01 -4.80
C ILE A 554 2.49 -42.46 -4.53
N MET A 555 3.79 -42.73 -4.59
CA MET A 555 4.34 -44.06 -4.26
C MET A 555 4.23 -44.41 -2.77
N SER A 556 4.04 -43.42 -1.88
CA SER A 556 3.79 -43.61 -0.44
C SER A 556 2.30 -43.63 -0.06
N GLY A 557 1.37 -43.62 -1.03
CA GLY A 557 -0.06 -43.74 -0.80
C GLY A 557 -0.78 -42.50 -0.23
N ASN A 558 -0.16 -41.32 -0.24
CA ASN A 558 -0.73 -40.09 0.33
C ASN A 558 -1.34 -39.18 -0.75
N TRP A 559 -2.52 -39.55 -1.22
CA TRP A 559 -3.24 -38.88 -2.31
C TRP A 559 -3.71 -37.46 -1.97
N LYS A 560 -3.91 -37.16 -0.68
CA LYS A 560 -4.33 -35.83 -0.19
C LYS A 560 -3.17 -34.83 -0.21
N GLY A 561 -1.96 -35.26 0.17
CA GLY A 561 -0.75 -34.43 0.08
C GLY A 561 -0.33 -34.08 -1.35
N ALA A 562 -0.64 -34.93 -2.33
CA ALA A 562 -0.47 -34.62 -3.76
C ALA A 562 -1.50 -33.56 -4.24
N ALA A 563 -2.75 -33.65 -3.75
CA ALA A 563 -3.79 -32.66 -4.04
C ALA A 563 -3.50 -31.31 -3.39
N ASP A 564 -3.01 -31.27 -2.15
CA ASP A 564 -2.61 -30.04 -1.45
C ASP A 564 -1.31 -29.44 -1.99
N GLY A 565 -0.42 -30.26 -2.55
CA GLY A 565 0.72 -29.80 -3.35
C GLY A 565 0.28 -29.11 -4.65
N PHE A 566 -0.73 -29.69 -5.34
CA PHE A 566 -1.36 -29.05 -6.49
C PHE A 566 -2.14 -27.78 -6.10
N LYS A 567 -2.81 -27.76 -4.94
CA LYS A 567 -3.56 -26.61 -4.41
C LYS A 567 -2.62 -25.46 -3.97
N ARG A 568 -1.46 -25.78 -3.39
CA ARG A 568 -0.40 -24.78 -3.09
C ARG A 568 0.26 -24.21 -4.34
N VAL A 569 0.44 -25.02 -5.39
CA VAL A 569 0.90 -24.53 -6.69
C VAL A 569 -0.17 -23.67 -7.36
N PHE A 570 -1.45 -24.01 -7.22
CA PHE A 570 -2.58 -23.19 -7.69
C PHE A 570 -2.73 -21.88 -6.90
N ASN A 571 -2.53 -21.91 -5.58
CA ASN A 571 -2.63 -20.72 -4.73
C ASN A 571 -1.41 -19.80 -4.85
N ARG A 572 -0.19 -20.33 -5.07
CA ARG A 572 0.97 -19.50 -5.45
C ARG A 572 0.82 -18.91 -6.85
N ALA A 573 0.22 -19.64 -7.79
CA ALA A 573 -0.16 -19.07 -9.09
C ALA A 573 -1.28 -18.01 -8.97
N ALA A 574 -2.04 -17.98 -7.87
CA ALA A 574 -3.06 -16.98 -7.58
C ALA A 574 -2.51 -15.74 -6.84
N THR A 575 -1.35 -15.83 -6.18
CA THR A 575 -0.67 -14.69 -5.52
C THR A 575 0.47 -14.09 -6.36
N ASP A 576 1.11 -14.86 -7.24
CA ASP A 576 2.09 -14.37 -8.24
C ASP A 576 1.44 -13.93 -9.56
N SER A 577 0.13 -13.72 -9.59
CA SER A 577 -0.58 -13.28 -10.79
C SER A 577 -1.13 -11.86 -10.65
N ALA A 578 -0.43 -10.90 -11.27
CA ALA A 578 -1.18 -10.14 -12.27
C ALA A 578 -1.80 -11.20 -13.20
N PRO A 579 -3.12 -11.27 -13.38
CA PRO A 579 -3.70 -12.30 -14.20
C PRO A 579 -2.99 -12.24 -15.55
N ALA A 580 -2.28 -13.32 -15.90
CA ALA A 580 -2.00 -13.62 -17.29
C ALA A 580 -3.38 -13.88 -17.91
N ALA A 581 -4.15 -12.82 -18.12
CA ALA A 581 -5.34 -12.87 -18.93
C ALA A 581 -4.86 -13.44 -20.25
N ALA A 582 -5.48 -14.55 -20.63
CA ALA A 582 -5.15 -15.27 -21.84
C ALA A 582 -5.62 -14.45 -23.04
N PHE A 583 -5.02 -13.28 -23.26
CA PHE A 583 -5.17 -12.57 -24.52
C PHE A 583 -4.62 -13.49 -25.60
N LEU A 584 -5.39 -13.67 -26.67
CA LEU A 584 -4.89 -14.32 -27.85
C LEU A 584 -3.80 -13.43 -28.45
N ASP A 585 -2.61 -13.99 -28.58
CA ASP A 585 -1.48 -13.31 -29.21
C ASP A 585 -1.60 -13.41 -30.73
N ASN A 586 -2.54 -12.65 -31.28
CA ASN A 586 -2.74 -12.50 -32.73
C ASN A 586 -2.02 -11.26 -33.29
N GLY A 587 -1.31 -10.50 -32.44
CA GLY A 587 -0.64 -9.24 -32.79
C GLY A 587 -1.56 -8.02 -32.88
N ASP A 588 -2.88 -8.18 -32.70
CA ASP A 588 -3.91 -7.15 -32.87
C ASP A 588 -4.41 -6.62 -31.52
N VAL A 589 -4.43 -5.28 -31.36
CA VAL A 589 -4.91 -4.59 -30.16
C VAL A 589 -6.11 -3.72 -30.53
N ARG A 590 -7.19 -3.83 -29.74
CA ARG A 590 -8.38 -2.99 -29.91
C ARG A 590 -8.40 -1.88 -28.88
N ILE A 591 -8.61 -0.65 -29.35
CA ILE A 591 -8.72 0.52 -28.50
C ILE A 591 -10.17 1.02 -28.57
N LEU A 592 -10.88 0.96 -27.45
CA LEU A 592 -12.23 1.49 -27.32
C LEU A 592 -12.16 2.88 -26.69
N ALA A 593 -12.67 3.89 -27.39
CA ALA A 593 -12.67 5.28 -26.95
C ALA A 593 -13.90 6.02 -27.44
N THR A 594 -14.41 6.95 -26.65
CA THR A 594 -15.52 7.81 -27.09
C THR A 594 -14.99 8.98 -27.93
N GLN A 595 -15.88 9.73 -28.57
CA GLN A 595 -15.47 10.83 -29.48
C GLN A 595 -14.57 11.89 -28.81
N HIS A 596 -14.75 12.16 -27.51
CA HIS A 596 -13.97 13.17 -26.79
C HIS A 596 -12.65 12.62 -26.22
N THR A 597 -12.38 11.32 -26.35
CA THR A 597 -11.12 10.70 -25.91
C THR A 597 -10.31 10.12 -27.06
N LEU A 598 -10.65 10.44 -28.31
CA LEU A 598 -9.99 9.90 -29.51
C LEU A 598 -8.51 10.28 -29.59
N PHE A 599 -8.12 11.48 -29.14
CA PHE A 599 -6.71 11.86 -29.09
C PHE A 599 -5.85 10.84 -28.31
N VAL A 600 -6.35 10.39 -27.15
CA VAL A 600 -5.69 9.38 -26.32
C VAL A 600 -5.59 8.05 -27.05
N ALA A 601 -6.67 7.65 -27.74
CA ALA A 601 -6.68 6.42 -28.51
C ALA A 601 -5.70 6.44 -29.67
N HIS A 602 -5.60 7.56 -30.40
CA HIS A 602 -4.63 7.75 -31.49
C HIS A 602 -3.19 7.74 -30.96
N LEU A 603 -2.94 8.35 -29.79
CA LEU A 603 -1.63 8.32 -29.15
C LEU A 603 -1.21 6.88 -28.83
N ILE A 604 -2.09 6.10 -28.20
CA ILE A 604 -1.83 4.68 -27.89
C ILE A 604 -1.66 3.87 -29.18
N GLU A 605 -2.49 4.09 -30.20
CA GLU A 605 -2.38 3.41 -31.49
C GLU A 605 -1.03 3.67 -32.13
N LYS A 606 -0.60 4.93 -32.19
CA LYS A 606 0.73 5.33 -32.70
C LYS A 606 1.84 4.62 -31.93
N SER A 607 1.82 4.66 -30.60
CA SER A 607 2.86 4.02 -29.80
C SER A 607 2.86 2.49 -29.98
N LEU A 608 1.71 1.84 -30.13
CA LEU A 608 1.65 0.40 -30.46
C LEU A 608 2.28 0.09 -31.83
N LEU A 609 1.95 0.89 -32.85
CA LEU A 609 2.49 0.74 -34.20
C LEU A 609 4.02 0.95 -34.25
N GLU A 610 4.53 1.96 -33.54
CA GLU A 610 5.97 2.22 -33.41
C GLU A 610 6.74 1.05 -32.75
N ASN A 611 6.05 0.26 -31.94
CA ASN A 611 6.59 -0.95 -31.30
C ASN A 611 6.29 -2.25 -32.07
N GLY A 612 5.77 -2.15 -33.30
CA GLY A 612 5.54 -3.29 -34.18
C GLY A 612 4.28 -4.11 -33.89
N LEU A 613 3.33 -3.56 -33.13
CA LEU A 613 2.02 -4.17 -32.87
C LEU A 613 0.95 -3.55 -33.78
N THR A 614 -0.04 -4.33 -34.22
CA THR A 614 -1.19 -3.75 -34.94
C THR A 614 -2.24 -3.29 -33.95
N ALA A 615 -2.86 -2.15 -34.25
CA ALA A 615 -3.89 -1.58 -33.41
C ALA A 615 -5.04 -1.02 -34.26
N GLN A 616 -6.25 -1.05 -33.71
CA GLN A 616 -7.42 -0.43 -34.31
C GLN A 616 -8.29 0.27 -33.26
N VAL A 617 -8.59 1.54 -33.51
CA VAL A 617 -9.51 2.36 -32.70
C VAL A 617 -10.97 2.15 -33.13
N SER A 618 -11.86 2.02 -32.14
CA SER A 618 -13.31 1.89 -32.33
C SER A 618 -14.07 2.72 -31.29
N THR A 619 -15.21 3.29 -31.69
CA THR A 619 -16.06 4.11 -30.78
C THR A 619 -17.15 3.34 -30.05
N SER A 620 -17.29 2.05 -30.35
CA SER A 620 -18.28 1.17 -29.74
C SER A 620 -17.73 -0.25 -29.64
N TYR A 621 -18.09 -0.95 -28.58
CA TYR A 621 -17.84 -2.38 -28.45
C TYR A 621 -18.84 -3.18 -29.28
N VAL A 622 -18.35 -4.21 -29.98
CA VAL A 622 -19.13 -5.12 -30.83
C VAL A 622 -18.65 -6.54 -30.53
N GLU A 623 -19.51 -7.37 -29.94
CA GLU A 623 -19.15 -8.71 -29.45
C GLU A 623 -18.66 -9.62 -30.57
N GLU A 624 -19.21 -9.49 -31.78
CA GLU A 624 -18.80 -10.26 -32.96
C GLU A 624 -17.36 -9.97 -33.41
N HIS A 625 -16.78 -8.84 -32.99
CA HIS A 625 -15.40 -8.46 -33.27
C HIS A 625 -14.44 -8.82 -32.12
N ASP A 626 -14.94 -9.34 -31.00
CA ASP A 626 -14.11 -9.84 -29.91
C ASP A 626 -13.66 -11.28 -30.20
N SER A 627 -12.44 -11.43 -30.71
CA SER A 627 -11.78 -12.72 -30.92
C SER A 627 -10.85 -13.10 -29.77
N GLY A 628 -10.96 -12.44 -28.61
CA GLY A 628 -10.12 -12.65 -27.43
C GLY A 628 -8.79 -11.90 -27.45
N GLN A 629 -8.65 -10.91 -28.34
CA GLN A 629 -7.47 -10.04 -28.42
C GLN A 629 -7.35 -9.06 -27.25
N LEU A 630 -6.22 -8.35 -27.16
CA LEU A 630 -6.02 -7.32 -26.15
C LEU A 630 -6.93 -6.12 -26.41
N HIS A 631 -7.69 -5.70 -25.38
CA HIS A 631 -8.51 -4.51 -25.42
C HIS A 631 -8.01 -3.46 -24.43
N ILE A 632 -7.83 -2.22 -24.89
CA ILE A 632 -7.61 -1.03 -24.07
C ILE A 632 -8.88 -0.19 -24.15
N VAL A 633 -9.49 0.10 -23.01
CA VAL A 633 -10.76 0.84 -22.94
C VAL A 633 -10.54 2.15 -22.22
N VAL A 634 -10.62 3.25 -22.97
CA VAL A 634 -10.51 4.61 -22.45
C VAL A 634 -11.84 5.05 -21.86
N CYS A 635 -11.85 5.44 -20.58
CA CYS A 635 -13.06 5.77 -19.83
C CYS A 635 -14.10 4.62 -19.83
N PRO A 636 -13.81 3.46 -19.21
CA PRO A 636 -14.69 2.29 -19.27
C PRO A 636 -16.08 2.50 -18.67
N GLN A 637 -16.28 3.51 -17.83
CA GLN A 637 -17.58 3.95 -17.32
C GLN A 637 -18.55 4.43 -18.40
N MET A 638 -18.03 4.86 -19.57
CA MET A 638 -18.85 5.41 -20.66
C MET A 638 -19.49 4.35 -21.55
N PHE A 639 -19.11 3.08 -21.38
CA PHE A 639 -19.59 1.98 -22.22
C PHE A 639 -20.60 1.14 -21.46
N LYS A 640 -21.73 0.80 -22.11
CA LYS A 640 -22.74 -0.08 -21.52
C LYS A 640 -22.25 -1.54 -21.41
N GLN A 641 -21.43 -1.97 -22.36
CA GLN A 641 -20.85 -3.30 -22.43
C GLN A 641 -19.34 -3.18 -22.60
N LEU A 642 -18.61 -4.05 -21.94
CA LEU A 642 -17.15 -4.08 -21.96
C LEU A 642 -16.67 -5.47 -22.42
N PRO A 643 -15.50 -5.55 -23.09
CA PRO A 643 -14.85 -6.83 -23.36
C PRO A 643 -14.60 -7.60 -22.07
N LYS A 644 -14.59 -8.93 -22.14
CA LYS A 644 -14.40 -9.78 -20.95
C LYS A 644 -13.03 -9.58 -20.28
N HIS A 645 -12.00 -9.33 -21.09
CA HIS A 645 -10.65 -9.05 -20.62
C HIS A 645 -10.20 -7.74 -21.25
N TYR A 646 -9.96 -6.73 -20.42
CA TYR A 646 -9.57 -5.41 -20.88
C TYR A 646 -8.63 -4.71 -19.91
N ILE A 647 -7.89 -3.74 -20.45
CA ILE A 647 -7.15 -2.74 -19.71
C ILE A 647 -8.05 -1.51 -19.61
N ALA A 648 -8.26 -1.01 -18.39
CA ALA A 648 -8.96 0.25 -18.17
C ALA A 648 -7.97 1.39 -18.29
N PHE A 649 -8.23 2.39 -19.14
CA PHE A 649 -7.58 3.69 -19.01
C PHE A 649 -8.52 4.62 -18.24
N GLN A 650 -8.22 4.77 -16.96
CA GLN A 650 -8.87 5.67 -16.04
C GLN A 650 -8.52 7.12 -16.44
N MET A 651 -9.52 7.99 -16.58
CA MET A 651 -9.29 9.40 -16.89
C MET A 651 -10.06 10.40 -16.02
N GLU A 652 -10.86 9.91 -15.06
CA GLU A 652 -11.58 10.78 -14.12
C GLU A 652 -10.60 11.42 -13.13
N GLN A 653 -10.92 12.60 -12.61
CA GLN A 653 -10.03 13.28 -11.65
C GLN A 653 -10.39 12.91 -10.21
N SER A 654 -9.41 12.45 -9.42
CA SER A 654 -9.56 12.09 -7.99
C SER A 654 -9.87 13.25 -7.07
N VAL A 655 -9.65 14.49 -7.52
CA VAL A 655 -9.96 15.71 -6.76
C VAL A 655 -11.46 15.87 -6.47
N ASN A 656 -12.32 15.10 -7.14
CA ASN A 656 -13.74 15.03 -6.84
C ASN A 656 -14.22 13.58 -6.86
N SER A 657 -14.55 13.04 -5.67
CA SER A 657 -14.97 11.65 -5.47
C SER A 657 -16.25 11.28 -6.23
N ARG A 658 -17.06 12.27 -6.67
CA ARG A 658 -18.32 12.04 -7.40
C ARG A 658 -18.14 11.20 -8.69
N TRP A 659 -16.95 11.25 -9.28
CA TRP A 659 -16.64 10.51 -10.51
C TRP A 659 -16.23 9.06 -10.24
N PHE A 660 -15.90 8.73 -8.99
CA PHE A 660 -15.49 7.41 -8.53
C PHE A 660 -16.62 6.70 -7.80
N THR A 661 -17.66 6.32 -8.55
CA THR A 661 -18.79 5.54 -8.01
C THR A 661 -18.38 4.09 -7.73
N GLU A 662 -19.13 3.38 -6.88
CA GLU A 662 -18.94 1.94 -6.65
C GLU A 662 -18.97 1.12 -7.95
N GLU A 663 -19.87 1.46 -8.88
CA GLU A 663 -19.93 0.81 -10.20
C GLU A 663 -18.64 1.05 -10.99
N TYR A 664 -18.08 2.25 -10.92
CA TYR A 664 -16.83 2.55 -11.59
C TYR A 664 -15.66 1.80 -10.96
N PHE A 665 -15.55 1.75 -9.63
CA PHE A 665 -14.57 0.93 -8.94
C PHE A 665 -14.71 -0.55 -9.28
N ALA A 666 -15.94 -1.08 -9.36
CA ALA A 666 -16.17 -2.46 -9.77
C ALA A 666 -15.66 -2.72 -11.20
N ARG A 667 -15.84 -1.77 -12.13
CA ARG A 667 -15.27 -1.85 -13.48
C ARG A 667 -13.74 -1.87 -13.42
N LEU A 668 -13.12 -0.91 -12.73
CA LEU A 668 -11.66 -0.85 -12.58
C LEU A 668 -11.08 -2.12 -11.94
N ASN A 669 -11.70 -2.63 -10.87
CA ASN A 669 -11.28 -3.85 -10.18
C ASN A 669 -11.42 -5.10 -11.06
N ASN A 670 -12.38 -5.12 -11.99
CA ASN A 670 -12.53 -6.18 -12.98
C ASN A 670 -11.54 -6.10 -14.15
N ALA A 671 -10.87 -4.96 -14.35
CA ALA A 671 -9.85 -4.82 -15.38
C ALA A 671 -8.60 -5.66 -15.06
N VAL A 672 -7.89 -6.06 -16.12
CA VAL A 672 -6.63 -6.81 -16.05
C VAL A 672 -5.50 -5.91 -15.56
N ALA A 673 -5.48 -4.68 -16.06
CA ALA A 673 -4.61 -3.59 -15.64
C ALA A 673 -5.38 -2.26 -15.74
N ILE A 674 -4.92 -1.28 -14.99
CA ILE A 674 -5.47 0.07 -14.94
C ILE A 674 -4.34 1.03 -15.30
N PHE A 675 -4.50 1.73 -16.41
CA PHE A 675 -3.69 2.86 -16.82
C PHE A 675 -4.28 4.13 -16.24
N ASP A 676 -3.43 4.96 -15.66
CA ASP A 676 -3.82 6.26 -15.15
C ASP A 676 -2.77 7.31 -15.52
N TYR A 677 -3.23 8.50 -15.94
CA TYR A 677 -2.38 9.57 -16.40
C TYR A 677 -1.84 10.47 -15.28
N SER A 678 -2.35 10.32 -14.05
CA SER A 678 -2.00 11.17 -12.90
C SER A 678 -1.46 10.37 -11.72
N LEU A 679 -0.30 10.78 -11.20
CA LEU A 679 0.25 10.21 -9.97
C LEU A 679 -0.66 10.48 -8.75
N LYS A 680 -1.39 11.61 -8.74
CA LYS A 680 -2.38 11.90 -7.70
C LYS A 680 -3.56 10.94 -7.74
N ASN A 681 -4.04 10.59 -8.93
CA ASN A 681 -5.07 9.56 -9.09
C ASN A 681 -4.56 8.18 -8.64
N ILE A 682 -3.33 7.81 -8.99
CA ILE A 682 -2.73 6.54 -8.54
C ILE A 682 -2.66 6.48 -7.01
N GLU A 683 -2.21 7.57 -6.37
CA GLU A 683 -2.19 7.67 -4.91
C GLU A 683 -3.59 7.49 -4.31
N TYR A 684 -4.60 8.15 -4.89
CA TYR A 684 -6.00 7.98 -4.49
C TYR A 684 -6.49 6.54 -4.68
N LEU A 685 -6.25 5.91 -5.84
CA LEU A 685 -6.67 4.53 -6.12
C LEU A 685 -6.05 3.52 -5.15
N LEU A 686 -4.78 3.72 -4.77
CA LEU A 686 -4.11 2.91 -3.75
C LEU A 686 -4.77 3.06 -2.37
N GLN A 687 -5.11 4.29 -1.97
CA GLN A 687 -5.82 4.56 -0.71
C GLN A 687 -7.20 3.90 -0.67
N GLN A 688 -7.86 3.79 -1.83
CA GLN A 688 -9.15 3.11 -1.98
C GLN A 688 -9.03 1.58 -2.11
N GLY A 689 -7.85 1.00 -1.86
CA GLY A 689 -7.63 -0.45 -1.86
C GLY A 689 -7.42 -1.08 -3.23
N THR A 690 -7.20 -0.30 -4.29
CA THR A 690 -6.88 -0.85 -5.61
C THR A 690 -5.51 -1.54 -5.56
N PRO A 691 -5.38 -2.81 -5.97
CA PRO A 691 -4.10 -3.50 -5.90
C PRO A 691 -3.02 -2.82 -6.76
N TYR A 692 -1.88 -2.47 -6.13
CA TYR A 692 -0.72 -1.85 -6.77
C TYR A 692 -0.22 -2.59 -8.03
N GLN A 693 -0.35 -3.91 -8.07
CA GLN A 693 0.07 -4.75 -9.19
C GLN A 693 -0.75 -4.48 -10.46
N LYS A 694 -1.98 -3.96 -10.32
CA LYS A 694 -2.85 -3.60 -11.45
C LYS A 694 -2.64 -2.18 -11.95
N LEU A 695 -2.08 -1.29 -11.14
CA LEU A 695 -1.90 0.12 -11.47
C LEU A 695 -0.63 0.32 -12.31
N PHE A 696 -0.74 1.10 -13.38
CA PHE A 696 0.37 1.54 -14.22
C PHE A 696 0.20 3.03 -14.54
N TYR A 697 1.25 3.79 -14.28
CA TYR A 697 1.31 5.19 -14.69
C TYR A 697 1.48 5.27 -16.21
N MET A 698 0.57 5.98 -16.87
CA MET A 698 0.48 6.13 -18.31
C MET A 698 0.20 7.60 -18.67
N PRO A 699 1.21 8.49 -18.61
CA PRO A 699 1.03 9.90 -18.90
C PRO A 699 0.60 10.15 -20.36
N ILE A 700 -0.15 11.23 -20.56
CA ILE A 700 -0.48 11.74 -21.90
C ILE A 700 0.67 12.59 -22.42
N SER A 701 0.88 12.57 -23.73
CA SER A 701 1.99 13.24 -24.42
C SER A 701 1.56 13.75 -25.79
N SER A 702 2.48 14.39 -26.52
CA SER A 702 2.24 14.98 -27.82
C SER A 702 2.21 13.97 -28.98
N TYR A 703 1.46 14.33 -30.01
CA TYR A 703 1.40 13.62 -31.28
C TYR A 703 2.03 14.47 -32.39
N ALA A 704 3.21 14.05 -32.87
CA ALA A 704 3.90 14.71 -33.98
C ALA A 704 3.04 14.72 -35.27
N ASP A 705 2.85 15.91 -35.85
CA ASP A 705 2.06 16.16 -37.06
C ASP A 705 0.65 15.55 -37.04
N TYR A 706 -0.05 15.77 -35.92
CA TYR A 706 -1.40 15.26 -35.72
C TYR A 706 -2.41 15.68 -36.81
N PRO A 707 -2.42 16.93 -37.34
CA PRO A 707 -3.32 17.30 -38.44
C PRO A 707 -3.16 16.44 -39.70
N ALA A 708 -1.92 16.08 -40.05
CA ALA A 708 -1.66 15.22 -41.20
C ALA A 708 -2.21 13.81 -40.98
N TYR A 709 -1.96 13.23 -39.79
CA TYR A 709 -2.53 11.94 -39.41
C TYR A 709 -4.07 11.95 -39.42
N LEU A 710 -4.71 12.97 -38.84
CA LEU A 710 -6.16 13.10 -38.85
C LEU A 710 -6.73 13.13 -40.28
N THR A 711 -6.09 13.88 -41.18
CA THR A 711 -6.47 13.92 -42.61
C THR A 711 -6.32 12.55 -43.27
N GLN A 712 -5.26 11.80 -42.94
CA GLN A 712 -5.02 10.46 -43.46
C GLN A 712 -6.11 9.46 -43.04
N ILE A 713 -6.62 9.56 -41.82
CA ILE A 713 -7.72 8.72 -41.32
C ILE A 713 -9.11 9.26 -41.68
N GLY A 714 -9.19 10.35 -42.44
CA GLY A 714 -10.42 10.84 -43.08
C GLY A 714 -11.09 12.05 -42.42
N TYR A 715 -10.44 12.76 -41.49
CA TYR A 715 -10.97 14.01 -40.94
C TYR A 715 -10.98 15.12 -42.00
N ASP A 716 -12.10 15.83 -42.12
CA ASP A 716 -12.21 17.02 -42.97
C ASP A 716 -11.75 18.29 -42.23
N LEU A 717 -10.48 18.63 -42.39
CA LEU A 717 -9.87 19.86 -41.86
C LEU A 717 -9.81 21.01 -42.88
N SER A 718 -10.49 20.88 -44.03
CA SER A 718 -10.48 21.86 -45.11
C SER A 718 -11.23 23.15 -44.75
N ASP A 719 -10.90 24.26 -45.41
CA ASP A 719 -11.56 25.55 -45.18
C ASP A 719 -12.97 25.57 -45.74
N ARG A 720 -13.96 25.90 -44.89
CA ARG A 720 -15.36 26.06 -45.30
C ARG A 720 -15.70 27.53 -45.48
N LYS A 721 -16.59 27.79 -46.43
CA LYS A 721 -17.02 29.15 -46.78
C LYS A 721 -17.79 29.78 -45.62
N GLY A 722 -17.14 30.71 -44.90
CA GLY A 722 -17.72 31.40 -43.74
C GLY A 722 -16.95 31.20 -42.42
N ASP A 723 -15.92 30.36 -42.41
CA ASP A 723 -15.07 30.16 -41.24
C ASP A 723 -14.28 31.45 -40.93
N LYS A 724 -14.41 31.95 -39.70
CA LYS A 724 -13.54 32.99 -39.14
C LYS A 724 -12.68 32.35 -38.06
N ALA A 725 -11.36 32.47 -38.18
CA ALA A 725 -10.43 32.10 -37.12
C ALA A 725 -10.78 32.88 -35.84
N ALA A 726 -10.93 32.17 -34.72
CA ALA A 726 -11.11 32.80 -33.42
C ALA A 726 -9.77 33.39 -32.96
N ASP A 727 -9.79 34.61 -32.43
CA ASP A 727 -8.59 35.14 -31.77
C ASP A 727 -8.33 34.35 -30.49
N VAL A 728 -9.37 34.14 -29.67
CA VAL A 728 -9.30 33.33 -28.45
C VAL A 728 -10.39 32.28 -28.48
N LEU A 729 -10.04 31.00 -28.32
CA LEU A 729 -10.98 29.89 -28.27
C LEU A 729 -11.03 29.27 -26.86
N PHE A 730 -12.23 29.15 -26.30
CA PHE A 730 -12.52 28.25 -25.20
C PHE A 730 -13.41 27.12 -25.70
N TYR A 731 -13.12 25.88 -25.32
CA TYR A 731 -13.97 24.74 -25.62
C TYR A 731 -14.19 23.84 -24.39
N GLY A 732 -15.43 23.45 -24.17
CA GLY A 732 -15.89 22.74 -22.98
C GLY A 732 -17.17 23.34 -22.41
N ASP A 733 -17.63 22.82 -21.27
CA ASP A 733 -18.83 23.33 -20.59
C ASP A 733 -18.58 24.74 -20.02
N PRO A 734 -19.26 25.79 -20.52
CA PRO A 734 -19.09 27.16 -20.03
C PRO A 734 -19.97 27.48 -18.82
N ASN A 735 -20.83 26.56 -18.37
CA ASN A 735 -21.98 26.89 -17.53
C ASN A 735 -21.67 27.08 -16.04
N CYS A 736 -20.47 26.77 -15.57
CA CYS A 736 -20.09 27.08 -14.18
C CYS A 736 -19.79 28.59 -14.01
N GLU A 737 -20.14 29.14 -12.85
CA GLU A 737 -20.01 30.58 -12.57
C GLU A 737 -18.58 31.09 -12.75
N ARG A 738 -17.59 30.27 -12.37
CA ARG A 738 -16.17 30.56 -12.57
C ARG A 738 -15.82 30.80 -14.04
N ARG A 739 -16.12 29.84 -14.92
CA ARG A 739 -15.84 29.96 -16.36
C ARG A 739 -16.62 31.12 -16.98
N LYS A 740 -17.86 31.37 -16.54
CA LYS A 740 -18.62 32.56 -16.99
C LYS A 740 -17.89 33.86 -16.65
N ALA A 741 -17.35 34.00 -15.45
CA ALA A 741 -16.61 35.20 -15.05
C ALA A 741 -15.38 35.45 -15.93
N TYR A 742 -14.56 34.42 -16.17
CA TYR A 742 -13.42 34.48 -17.09
C TYR A 742 -13.86 34.90 -18.50
N LEU A 743 -14.83 34.18 -19.07
CA LEU A 743 -15.28 34.42 -20.44
C LEU A 743 -15.93 35.80 -20.61
N GLN A 744 -16.62 36.32 -19.59
CA GLN A 744 -17.19 37.68 -19.61
C GLN A 744 -16.11 38.75 -19.62
N GLU A 745 -15.06 38.59 -18.80
CA GLU A 745 -13.95 39.54 -18.76
C GLU A 745 -13.14 39.49 -20.06
N LEU A 746 -12.76 38.30 -20.52
CA LEU A 746 -11.97 38.13 -21.75
C LEU A 746 -12.68 38.69 -22.99
N LYS A 747 -14.02 38.60 -23.06
CA LYS A 747 -14.82 39.19 -24.15
C LYS A 747 -14.79 40.72 -24.21
N LYS A 748 -14.37 41.40 -23.13
CA LYS A 748 -14.18 42.86 -23.14
C LYS A 748 -12.93 43.26 -23.91
N HIS A 749 -11.93 42.38 -23.96
CA HIS A 749 -10.59 42.67 -24.49
C HIS A 749 -10.31 41.96 -25.82
N PHE A 750 -10.89 40.78 -26.05
CA PHE A 750 -10.59 39.92 -27.19
C PHE A 750 -11.85 39.39 -27.89
N ASN A 751 -11.71 38.95 -29.14
CA ASN A 751 -12.75 38.22 -29.86
C ASN A 751 -12.75 36.74 -29.41
N VAL A 752 -13.49 36.47 -28.34
CA VAL A 752 -13.58 35.13 -27.72
C VAL A 752 -14.70 34.31 -28.35
N THR A 753 -14.34 33.14 -28.88
CA THR A 753 -15.29 32.11 -29.33
C THR A 753 -15.43 31.02 -28.26
N VAL A 754 -16.67 30.64 -27.94
CA VAL A 754 -17.00 29.57 -26.98
C VAL A 754 -17.59 28.39 -27.75
N ALA A 755 -16.88 27.26 -27.75
CA ALA A 755 -17.35 26.02 -28.35
C ALA A 755 -17.89 25.07 -27.26
N SER A 756 -19.21 24.90 -27.22
CA SER A 756 -19.88 23.96 -26.33
C SER A 756 -20.58 22.89 -27.18
N GLU A 757 -20.50 21.62 -26.76
CA GLU A 757 -21.12 20.47 -27.46
C GLU A 757 -20.69 20.29 -28.93
N VAL A 758 -19.47 20.70 -29.25
CA VAL A 758 -18.84 20.49 -30.56
C VAL A 758 -17.80 19.37 -30.43
N PHE A 759 -17.81 18.40 -31.33
CA PHE A 759 -16.92 17.22 -31.29
C PHE A 759 -16.38 16.89 -32.69
N GLY A 760 -15.38 16.00 -32.74
CA GLY A 760 -14.78 15.49 -33.98
C GLY A 760 -14.15 16.57 -34.85
N ASP A 761 -14.16 16.38 -36.17
CA ASP A 761 -13.50 17.22 -37.19
C ASP A 761 -13.76 18.71 -36.98
N ARG A 762 -14.99 19.07 -36.58
CA ARG A 762 -15.40 20.45 -36.38
C ARG A 762 -14.67 21.08 -35.18
N LEU A 763 -14.59 20.38 -34.05
CA LEU A 763 -13.87 20.90 -32.88
C LEU A 763 -12.37 20.96 -33.18
N THR A 764 -11.81 19.90 -33.76
CA THR A 764 -10.39 19.84 -34.12
C THR A 764 -10.00 20.98 -35.05
N LYS A 765 -10.82 21.27 -36.08
CA LYS A 765 -10.60 22.42 -36.96
C LYS A 765 -10.65 23.75 -36.20
N MET A 766 -11.65 23.94 -35.34
CA MET A 766 -11.74 25.16 -34.51
C MET A 766 -10.50 25.37 -33.65
N VAL A 767 -9.98 24.31 -33.02
CA VAL A 767 -8.75 24.36 -32.21
C VAL A 767 -7.53 24.68 -33.07
N LYS A 768 -7.36 23.99 -34.20
CA LYS A 768 -6.24 24.20 -35.13
C LYS A 768 -6.20 25.62 -35.72
N ASP A 769 -7.37 26.20 -36.00
CA ASP A 769 -7.47 27.49 -36.68
C ASP A 769 -7.56 28.67 -35.69
N ALA A 770 -7.71 28.43 -34.39
CA ALA A 770 -7.66 29.47 -33.37
C ALA A 770 -6.23 30.05 -33.25
N ARG A 771 -6.12 31.36 -32.94
CA ARG A 771 -4.79 31.95 -32.63
C ARG A 771 -4.29 31.49 -31.27
N VAL A 772 -5.17 31.39 -30.28
CA VAL A 772 -4.84 30.83 -28.96
C VAL A 772 -6.04 30.11 -28.36
N VAL A 773 -5.79 28.99 -27.69
CA VAL A 773 -6.76 28.31 -26.84
C VAL A 773 -6.56 28.72 -25.39
N ILE A 774 -7.65 29.00 -24.69
CA ILE A 774 -7.61 29.18 -23.24
C ILE A 774 -8.08 27.92 -22.54
N ASN A 775 -7.31 27.49 -21.54
CA ASN A 775 -7.71 26.41 -20.65
C ASN A 775 -8.05 26.98 -19.27
N ILE A 776 -9.33 26.82 -18.90
CA ILE A 776 -9.89 27.27 -17.63
C ILE A 776 -10.48 26.04 -16.95
N HIS A 777 -10.03 25.75 -15.73
CA HIS A 777 -10.48 24.57 -15.02
C HIS A 777 -11.94 24.70 -14.58
N TYR A 778 -12.61 23.55 -14.44
CA TYR A 778 -13.99 23.54 -13.93
C TYR A 778 -14.01 23.78 -12.40
N TYR A 779 -13.00 23.27 -11.70
CA TYR A 779 -12.77 23.42 -10.26
C TYR A 779 -11.47 24.19 -9.99
N GLU A 780 -11.32 24.76 -8.79
CA GLU A 780 -10.09 25.48 -8.42
C GLU A 780 -8.91 24.53 -8.22
N ASP A 781 -9.12 23.41 -7.52
CA ASP A 781 -8.08 22.41 -7.24
C ASP A 781 -7.98 21.31 -8.32
N ALA A 782 -8.36 21.61 -9.55
CA ALA A 782 -8.37 20.63 -10.64
C ALA A 782 -6.96 20.09 -10.94
N LEU A 783 -6.90 18.84 -11.42
CA LEU A 783 -5.71 18.32 -12.07
C LEU A 783 -5.55 18.98 -13.43
N LEU A 784 -4.29 19.10 -13.89
CA LEU A 784 -4.01 19.65 -15.20
C LEU A 784 -4.72 18.81 -16.27
N GLU A 785 -5.48 19.47 -17.14
CA GLU A 785 -6.28 18.80 -18.19
C GLU A 785 -5.37 18.39 -19.36
N THR A 786 -4.35 17.58 -19.06
CA THR A 786 -3.25 17.20 -19.97
C THR A 786 -3.76 16.65 -21.29
N THR A 787 -4.85 15.89 -21.29
CA THR A 787 -5.49 15.42 -22.53
C THR A 787 -5.86 16.56 -23.48
N ARG A 788 -6.50 17.62 -22.95
CA ARG A 788 -6.89 18.81 -23.73
C ARG A 788 -5.66 19.58 -24.21
N LEU A 789 -4.70 19.75 -23.30
CA LEU A 789 -3.49 20.53 -23.56
C LEU A 789 -2.63 19.88 -24.63
N TYR A 790 -2.29 18.60 -24.50
CA TYR A 790 -1.47 17.89 -25.47
C TYR A 790 -2.18 17.74 -26.82
N GLU A 791 -3.51 17.56 -26.87
CA GLU A 791 -4.25 17.60 -28.13
C GLU A 791 -4.07 18.95 -28.83
N THR A 792 -4.25 20.05 -28.08
CA THR A 792 -4.13 21.41 -28.62
C THR A 792 -2.71 21.73 -29.08
N LEU A 793 -1.69 21.33 -28.29
CA LEU A 793 -0.29 21.46 -28.68
C LEU A 793 0.01 20.67 -29.95
N SER A 794 -0.50 19.43 -30.06
CA SER A 794 -0.30 18.56 -31.22
C SER A 794 -0.94 19.09 -32.50
N LEU A 795 -1.97 19.94 -32.38
CA LEU A 795 -2.55 20.70 -33.49
C LEU A 795 -1.76 21.97 -33.85
N GLY A 796 -0.73 22.31 -33.07
CA GLY A 796 0.16 23.44 -33.27
C GLY A 796 -0.40 24.77 -32.76
N THR A 797 -1.41 24.75 -31.88
CA THR A 797 -2.09 25.95 -31.39
C THR A 797 -1.53 26.39 -30.04
N PRO A 798 -1.14 27.68 -29.87
CA PRO A 798 -0.72 28.25 -28.60
C PRO A 798 -1.79 28.15 -27.50
N ILE A 799 -1.35 28.04 -26.25
CA ILE A 799 -2.23 27.87 -25.10
C ILE A 799 -1.87 28.85 -23.99
N VAL A 800 -2.89 29.51 -23.44
CA VAL A 800 -2.82 30.16 -22.12
C VAL A 800 -3.69 29.35 -21.16
N SER A 801 -3.12 28.85 -20.08
CA SER A 801 -3.81 27.98 -19.13
C SER A 801 -3.76 28.55 -17.72
N GLU A 802 -4.79 28.27 -16.93
CA GLU A 802 -4.61 28.26 -15.47
C GLU A 802 -3.57 27.20 -15.07
N SER A 803 -2.88 27.43 -13.95
CA SER A 803 -2.11 26.40 -13.26
C SER A 803 -3.04 25.34 -12.64
N SER A 804 -2.47 24.28 -12.07
CA SER A 804 -3.22 23.14 -11.50
C SER A 804 -2.63 22.69 -10.18
N ALA A 805 -3.38 21.86 -9.45
CA ALA A 805 -2.91 21.32 -8.17
C ALA A 805 -1.68 20.40 -8.32
N ASP A 806 -1.45 19.83 -9.51
CA ASP A 806 -0.35 18.90 -9.83
C ASP A 806 0.70 19.51 -10.78
N ILE A 807 0.78 20.85 -10.87
CA ILE A 807 1.68 21.54 -11.82
C ILE A 807 3.16 21.15 -11.67
N GLU A 808 3.58 20.73 -10.47
CA GLU A 808 4.94 20.25 -10.19
C GLU A 808 5.32 19.00 -11.00
N GLU A 809 4.34 18.21 -11.44
CA GLU A 809 4.52 17.00 -12.27
C GLU A 809 4.63 17.33 -13.78
N HIS A 810 4.38 18.59 -14.17
CA HIS A 810 4.29 19.03 -15.56
C HIS A 810 5.28 20.15 -15.91
N GLN A 811 6.46 20.13 -15.29
CA GLN A 811 7.49 21.15 -15.49
C GLN A 811 7.96 21.25 -16.95
N ASP A 812 7.88 20.18 -17.73
CA ASP A 812 8.21 20.18 -19.16
C ASP A 812 7.28 21.04 -20.02
N LEU A 813 6.07 21.36 -19.53
CA LEU A 813 5.15 22.28 -20.18
C LEU A 813 5.50 23.75 -19.91
N GLN A 814 6.38 24.02 -18.93
CA GLN A 814 6.87 25.38 -18.65
C GLN A 814 7.70 25.87 -19.85
N GLY A 815 7.31 27.02 -20.40
CA GLY A 815 7.92 27.60 -21.60
C GLY A 815 7.12 27.34 -22.87
N VAL A 816 6.40 26.21 -22.98
CA VAL A 816 5.55 25.90 -24.13
C VAL A 816 4.11 26.39 -23.92
N ILE A 817 3.61 26.29 -22.68
CA ILE A 817 2.31 26.83 -22.25
C ILE A 817 2.54 28.06 -21.37
N ASP A 818 1.74 29.10 -21.58
CA ASP A 818 1.74 30.26 -20.70
C ASP A 818 0.75 30.03 -19.55
N PHE A 819 1.30 29.73 -18.37
CA PHE A 819 0.51 29.53 -17.15
C PHE A 819 0.22 30.84 -16.43
N CYS A 820 -0.98 30.94 -15.85
CA CYS A 820 -1.39 31.97 -14.92
C CYS A 820 -1.88 31.35 -13.59
N PRO A 821 -1.82 32.08 -12.47
CA PRO A 821 -2.35 31.59 -11.21
C PRO A 821 -3.84 31.23 -11.29
N VAL A 822 -4.25 30.19 -10.56
CA VAL A 822 -5.65 29.79 -10.45
C VAL A 822 -6.47 30.95 -9.90
N GLY A 823 -7.54 31.33 -10.59
CA GLY A 823 -8.46 32.39 -10.16
C GLY A 823 -8.04 33.80 -10.58
N ASP A 824 -6.85 33.98 -11.16
CA ASP A 824 -6.37 35.29 -11.61
C ASP A 824 -6.74 35.56 -13.07
N ILE A 825 -7.94 36.12 -13.25
CA ILE A 825 -8.46 36.51 -14.58
C ILE A 825 -7.57 37.59 -15.23
N GLN A 826 -7.01 38.51 -14.45
CA GLN A 826 -6.22 39.62 -15.00
C GLN A 826 -4.87 39.15 -15.49
N ALA A 827 -4.21 38.24 -14.76
CA ALA A 827 -3.00 37.59 -15.25
C ALA A 827 -3.24 36.86 -16.57
N MET A 828 -4.39 36.20 -16.74
CA MET A 828 -4.76 35.56 -18.01
C MET A 828 -4.93 36.59 -19.14
N VAL A 829 -5.58 37.74 -18.87
CA VAL A 829 -5.71 38.85 -19.83
C VAL A 829 -4.33 39.37 -20.25
N GLU A 830 -3.42 39.59 -19.31
CA GLU A 830 -2.07 40.10 -19.57
C GLU A 830 -1.25 39.13 -20.45
N LYS A 831 -1.33 37.83 -20.16
CA LYS A 831 -0.67 36.79 -20.96
C LYS A 831 -1.22 36.73 -22.38
N LEU A 832 -2.54 36.75 -22.53
CA LEU A 832 -3.19 36.80 -23.85
C LEU A 832 -2.83 38.06 -24.62
N GLN A 833 -2.81 39.22 -23.95
CA GLN A 833 -2.45 40.47 -24.59
C GLN A 833 -1.00 40.46 -25.08
N THR A 834 -0.08 39.96 -24.26
CA THR A 834 1.33 39.79 -24.63
C THR A 834 1.46 38.87 -25.86
N LEU A 835 0.83 37.69 -25.81
CA LEU A 835 0.90 36.69 -26.88
C LEU A 835 0.28 37.18 -28.21
N LEU A 836 -0.83 37.92 -28.16
CA LEU A 836 -1.57 38.33 -29.37
C LEU A 836 -1.12 39.67 -29.97
N SER A 837 -0.43 40.51 -29.19
CA SER A 837 0.05 41.83 -29.64
C SER A 837 1.47 41.81 -30.21
N ASP A 838 2.30 40.84 -29.83
CA ASP A 838 3.65 40.67 -30.34
C ASP A 838 3.73 39.49 -31.34
N GLU A 839 3.75 39.82 -32.62
CA GLU A 839 3.84 38.83 -33.71
C GLU A 839 5.17 38.05 -33.73
N GLN A 840 6.26 38.62 -33.21
CA GLN A 840 7.52 37.89 -33.11
C GLN A 840 7.43 36.85 -32.00
N HIS A 841 6.97 37.25 -30.81
CA HIS A 841 6.77 36.35 -29.69
C HIS A 841 5.79 35.22 -30.02
N TYR A 842 4.70 35.52 -30.73
CA TYR A 842 3.74 34.52 -31.21
C TYR A 842 4.40 33.46 -32.13
N ARG A 843 5.25 33.89 -33.07
CA ARG A 843 5.97 32.97 -33.98
C ARG A 843 6.99 32.13 -33.24
N GLU A 844 7.70 32.71 -32.27
CA GLU A 844 8.64 32.00 -31.41
C GLU A 844 7.90 30.90 -30.62
N LYS A 845 6.77 31.23 -30.00
CA LYS A 845 5.92 30.28 -29.27
C LYS A 845 5.44 29.13 -30.15
N ARG A 846 4.99 29.43 -31.38
CA ARG A 846 4.61 28.41 -32.37
C ARG A 846 5.77 27.50 -32.74
N ALA A 847 6.99 28.04 -32.85
CA ALA A 847 8.18 27.26 -33.13
C ALA A 847 8.60 26.40 -31.92
N ASP A 848 8.44 26.89 -30.69
CA ASP A 848 8.64 26.12 -29.46
C ASP A 848 7.68 24.93 -29.39
N ILE A 849 6.38 25.17 -29.65
CA ILE A 849 5.37 24.09 -29.71
C ILE A 849 5.74 23.05 -30.75
N ALA A 850 6.11 23.48 -31.97
CA ALA A 850 6.50 22.54 -33.03
C ALA A 850 7.71 21.68 -32.63
N ARG A 851 8.73 22.28 -31.98
CA ARG A 851 9.88 21.54 -31.45
C ARG A 851 9.47 20.58 -30.33
N PHE A 852 8.62 21.02 -29.41
CA PHE A 852 8.15 20.22 -28.29
C PHE A 852 7.36 19.00 -28.77
N THR A 853 6.46 19.17 -29.74
CA THR A 853 5.59 18.10 -30.24
C THR A 853 6.23 17.16 -31.26
N ALA A 854 7.47 17.42 -31.67
CA ALA A 854 8.16 16.63 -32.68
C ALA A 854 8.40 15.18 -32.23
N GLU A 855 8.49 14.94 -30.93
CA GLU A 855 8.76 13.64 -30.33
C GLU A 855 7.80 13.36 -29.17
N ASP A 856 7.46 12.09 -28.97
CA ASP A 856 6.78 11.64 -27.75
C ASP A 856 7.84 11.20 -26.72
N LYS A 857 7.95 11.98 -25.63
CA LYS A 857 8.93 11.73 -24.56
C LYS A 857 8.40 10.92 -23.39
N LYS A 858 7.08 10.68 -23.32
CA LYS A 858 6.44 10.10 -22.13
C LYS A 858 5.57 8.88 -22.45
N ASN A 859 4.55 9.01 -23.30
CA ASN A 859 3.51 7.98 -23.42
C ASN A 859 4.07 6.65 -23.94
N ASN A 860 4.84 6.69 -25.03
CA ASN A 860 5.49 5.51 -25.60
C ASN A 860 6.45 4.82 -24.62
N VAL A 861 7.13 5.59 -23.75
CA VAL A 861 8.07 5.05 -22.74
C VAL A 861 7.32 4.18 -21.73
N TYR A 862 6.24 4.70 -21.16
CA TYR A 862 5.43 3.97 -20.18
C TYR A 862 4.63 2.83 -20.84
N LEU A 863 4.20 2.99 -22.09
CA LEU A 863 3.58 1.90 -22.84
C LEU A 863 4.55 0.75 -23.07
N LYS A 864 5.79 1.02 -23.51
CA LYS A 864 6.85 0.01 -23.63
C LYS A 864 7.10 -0.72 -22.32
N ARG A 865 7.15 0.01 -21.20
CA ARG A 865 7.30 -0.54 -19.84
C ARG A 865 6.16 -1.52 -19.51
N TYR A 866 4.91 -1.20 -19.87
CA TYR A 866 3.79 -2.11 -19.74
C TYR A 866 3.89 -3.32 -20.69
N LEU A 867 4.18 -3.10 -21.98
CA LEU A 867 4.27 -4.17 -22.98
C LEU A 867 5.36 -5.19 -22.63
N LEU A 868 6.50 -4.73 -22.09
CA LEU A 868 7.55 -5.60 -21.54
C LEU A 868 7.02 -6.44 -20.37
N SER A 869 6.20 -5.85 -19.48
CA SER A 869 5.64 -6.55 -18.31
C SER A 869 4.72 -7.73 -18.67
N ILE A 870 4.15 -7.72 -19.88
CA ILE A 870 3.25 -8.76 -20.41
C ILE A 870 3.86 -9.57 -21.57
N ASP A 871 5.20 -9.57 -21.70
CA ASP A 871 5.96 -10.27 -22.75
C ASP A 871 5.57 -9.91 -24.20
N LYS A 872 5.00 -8.73 -24.44
CA LYS A 872 4.77 -8.21 -25.80
C LYS A 872 6.03 -7.58 -26.41
N LEU A 873 6.98 -7.21 -25.57
CA LEU A 873 8.33 -6.80 -25.96
C LEU A 873 9.37 -7.67 -25.25
N THR A 874 10.48 -7.92 -25.91
CA THR A 874 11.70 -8.47 -25.29
C THR A 874 12.52 -7.36 -24.65
N PHE A 875 13.40 -7.69 -23.70
CA PHE A 875 14.30 -6.71 -23.09
C PHE A 875 15.17 -6.00 -24.14
N SER A 876 15.69 -6.73 -25.13
CA SER A 876 16.49 -6.14 -26.21
C SER A 876 15.72 -5.10 -27.04
N GLN A 877 14.44 -5.36 -27.34
CA GLN A 877 13.58 -4.40 -28.04
C GLN A 877 13.26 -3.16 -27.18
N TYR A 878 13.08 -3.36 -25.87
CA TYR A 878 12.91 -2.26 -24.92
C TYR A 878 14.18 -1.41 -24.84
N GLU A 879 15.35 -2.05 -24.71
CA GLU A 879 16.66 -1.40 -24.56
C GLU A 879 17.04 -0.58 -25.79
N SER A 880 16.78 -1.08 -27.00
CA SER A 880 17.11 -0.39 -28.25
C SER A 880 16.31 0.89 -28.49
N SER A 881 15.24 1.11 -27.72
CA SER A 881 14.19 2.08 -28.04
C SER A 881 14.22 3.34 -27.17
N TYR A 882 15.20 3.48 -26.27
CA TYR A 882 15.28 4.60 -25.32
C TYR A 882 16.70 5.18 -25.28
N ALA A 883 16.79 6.51 -25.30
CA ALA A 883 18.04 7.25 -25.20
C ALA A 883 18.19 7.77 -23.78
N PHE A 884 19.22 7.30 -23.08
CA PHE A 884 19.71 7.92 -21.85
C PHE A 884 20.40 9.25 -22.24
N ASP A 885 20.21 10.32 -21.46
CA ASP A 885 20.88 11.60 -21.69
C ASP A 885 22.41 11.42 -21.81
N ASP A 886 23.07 12.27 -22.61
CA ASP A 886 24.51 12.19 -22.84
C ASP A 886 25.28 12.45 -21.53
N ILE A 887 25.76 11.38 -20.87
CA ILE A 887 26.65 11.46 -19.71
C ILE A 887 28.06 11.83 -20.18
N GLU A 888 28.60 12.95 -19.70
CA GLU A 888 29.99 13.34 -19.98
C GLU A 888 31.01 12.42 -19.28
N GLU A 889 32.23 12.32 -19.81
CA GLU A 889 33.27 11.42 -19.29
C GLU A 889 33.73 11.74 -17.86
N SER A 890 33.62 13.01 -17.46
CA SER A 890 33.95 13.49 -16.10
C SER A 890 32.84 13.26 -15.08
N ASP A 891 31.62 12.96 -15.54
CA ASP A 891 30.47 12.88 -14.66
C ASP A 891 30.33 11.50 -14.03
N ILE A 892 29.94 11.49 -12.76
CA ILE A 892 29.58 10.29 -12.03
C ILE A 892 28.05 10.29 -11.93
N PRO A 893 27.33 9.63 -12.84
CA PRO A 893 25.87 9.62 -12.83
C PRO A 893 25.35 9.04 -11.51
N ARG A 894 24.33 9.69 -10.94
CA ARG A 894 23.67 9.31 -9.68
C ARG A 894 22.19 9.05 -9.93
N LEU A 895 21.77 7.79 -9.88
CA LEU A 895 20.39 7.38 -10.13
C LEU A 895 19.73 6.77 -8.89
N CYS A 896 18.46 7.11 -8.67
CA CYS A 896 17.62 6.49 -7.67
C CYS A 896 16.57 5.62 -8.36
N LEU A 897 16.62 4.30 -8.15
CA LEU A 897 15.62 3.36 -8.64
C LEU A 897 14.32 3.53 -7.84
N SER A 898 13.23 3.86 -8.52
CA SER A 898 11.90 3.98 -7.90
C SER A 898 10.79 3.73 -8.90
N LEU A 899 9.61 3.32 -8.43
CA LEU A 899 8.45 3.09 -9.28
C LEU A 899 7.52 4.31 -9.24
N SER A 900 7.11 4.82 -10.40
CA SER A 900 6.11 5.90 -10.51
C SER A 900 4.83 5.56 -9.73
N GLU A 901 4.44 4.29 -9.73
CA GLU A 901 3.23 3.82 -9.08
C GLU A 901 3.34 3.73 -7.55
N THR A 902 4.51 4.07 -6.97
CA THR A 902 4.68 4.23 -5.51
C THR A 902 4.99 5.69 -5.17
N PRO A 903 4.05 6.62 -5.42
CA PRO A 903 4.30 8.06 -5.28
C PRO A 903 4.66 8.46 -3.84
N VAL A 904 4.13 7.74 -2.85
CA VAL A 904 4.45 7.98 -1.42
C VAL A 904 5.92 7.72 -1.12
N ARG A 905 6.51 6.64 -1.66
CA ARG A 905 7.95 6.32 -1.49
C ARG A 905 8.84 7.39 -2.14
N ARG A 906 8.48 7.81 -3.36
CA ARG A 906 9.18 8.90 -4.07
C ARG A 906 9.18 10.21 -3.31
N LYS A 907 8.00 10.62 -2.81
CA LYS A 907 7.86 11.84 -2.00
C LYS A 907 8.67 11.74 -0.70
N ALA A 908 8.71 10.57 -0.07
CA ALA A 908 9.48 10.36 1.16
C ALA A 908 10.99 10.54 0.93
N PHE A 909 11.54 10.04 -0.18
CA PHE A 909 12.95 10.20 -0.54
C PHE A 909 13.36 11.69 -0.65
N PHE A 910 12.52 12.53 -1.25
CA PHE A 910 12.79 13.97 -1.41
C PHE A 910 12.47 14.85 -0.20
N LYS A 911 12.03 14.28 0.94
CA LYS A 911 12.00 15.03 2.21
C LYS A 911 13.41 15.34 2.74
N SER A 912 14.41 14.63 2.24
CA SER A 912 15.85 14.82 2.51
C SER A 912 16.54 15.47 1.29
N PRO A 913 17.76 16.03 1.45
CA PRO A 913 18.54 16.52 0.31
C PRO A 913 18.68 15.42 -0.76
N SER A 914 18.52 15.78 -2.03
CA SER A 914 18.58 14.81 -3.13
C SER A 914 19.97 14.22 -3.36
N HIS A 915 21.02 14.82 -2.77
CA HIS A 915 22.43 14.46 -2.96
C HIS A 915 22.83 14.29 -4.44
N GLY A 916 22.16 15.01 -5.34
CA GLY A 916 22.39 14.95 -6.79
C GLY A 916 21.83 13.70 -7.48
N PHE A 917 21.02 12.87 -6.81
CA PHE A 917 20.33 11.73 -7.43
C PHE A 917 19.12 12.19 -8.26
N SER A 918 18.94 11.59 -9.44
CA SER A 918 17.71 11.68 -10.24
C SER A 918 16.97 10.35 -10.26
N PHE A 919 15.63 10.38 -10.34
CA PHE A 919 14.85 9.15 -10.40
C PHE A 919 15.00 8.42 -11.73
N PHE A 920 15.12 7.10 -11.65
CA PHE A 920 14.89 6.19 -12.76
C PHE A 920 13.58 5.44 -12.53
N ASP A 921 12.69 5.47 -13.53
CA ASP A 921 11.44 4.70 -13.51
C ASP A 921 11.69 3.21 -13.66
N GLY A 922 11.64 2.49 -12.53
CA GLY A 922 11.92 1.05 -12.50
C GLY A 922 11.02 0.24 -13.45
N ILE A 923 11.61 -0.69 -14.17
CA ILE A 923 10.93 -1.58 -15.10
C ILE A 923 9.95 -2.48 -14.33
N ARG A 924 8.70 -2.53 -14.80
CA ARG A 924 7.66 -3.42 -14.24
C ARG A 924 7.68 -4.76 -14.94
N TYR A 925 7.55 -5.84 -14.16
CA TYR A 925 7.39 -7.18 -14.68
C TYR A 925 6.47 -7.99 -13.77
N ARG A 926 5.79 -9.01 -14.31
CA ARG A 926 4.90 -9.88 -13.53
C ARG A 926 5.61 -10.59 -12.36
N ILE A 927 6.92 -10.85 -12.51
CA ILE A 927 7.80 -11.33 -11.44
C ILE A 927 8.63 -10.14 -10.97
N GLY A 928 8.34 -9.60 -9.77
CA GLY A 928 8.88 -8.33 -9.29
C GLY A 928 10.40 -8.23 -9.30
N TRP A 929 11.11 -9.26 -8.81
CA TRP A 929 12.58 -9.28 -8.79
C TRP A 929 13.22 -9.30 -10.19
N ILE A 930 12.52 -9.80 -11.21
CA ILE A 930 12.99 -9.73 -12.60
C ILE A 930 12.85 -8.30 -13.12
N GLY A 931 11.76 -7.60 -12.79
CA GLY A 931 11.60 -6.17 -13.10
C GLY A 931 12.72 -5.32 -12.47
N CYS A 932 13.06 -5.60 -11.21
CA CYS A 932 14.20 -4.99 -10.53
C CYS A 932 15.53 -5.31 -11.24
N GLY A 933 15.83 -6.59 -11.50
CA GLY A 933 17.04 -7.00 -12.21
C GLY A 933 17.18 -6.36 -13.59
N MET A 934 16.10 -6.31 -14.37
CA MET A 934 16.06 -5.61 -15.66
C MET A 934 16.31 -4.11 -15.52
N SER A 935 15.84 -3.48 -14.44
CA SER A 935 16.08 -2.05 -14.17
C SER A 935 17.57 -1.77 -13.96
N TYR A 936 18.23 -2.56 -13.12
CA TYR A 936 19.68 -2.46 -12.91
C TYR A 936 20.48 -2.79 -14.18
N LYS A 937 20.11 -3.87 -14.87
CA LYS A 937 20.71 -4.23 -16.17
C LYS A 937 20.62 -3.05 -17.14
N TYR A 938 19.44 -2.45 -17.27
CA TYR A 938 19.23 -1.29 -18.14
C TYR A 938 20.11 -0.09 -17.74
N MET A 939 20.02 0.37 -16.49
CA MET A 939 20.79 1.54 -16.01
C MET A 939 22.30 1.34 -16.23
N LEU A 940 22.83 0.17 -15.87
CA LEU A 940 24.26 -0.11 -15.95
C LEU A 940 24.74 -0.38 -17.37
N SER A 941 23.95 -1.03 -18.24
CA SER A 941 24.23 -1.14 -19.68
C SER A 941 24.36 0.25 -20.32
N ARG A 942 23.47 1.19 -19.97
CA ARG A 942 23.50 2.56 -20.50
C ARG A 942 24.70 3.36 -19.99
N MET A 943 25.01 3.27 -18.70
CA MET A 943 26.22 3.89 -18.14
C MET A 943 27.49 3.31 -18.78
N LEU A 944 27.55 2.00 -19.01
CA LEU A 944 28.70 1.34 -19.64
C LEU A 944 28.90 1.75 -21.10
N ALA A 945 27.81 1.95 -21.84
CA ALA A 945 27.82 2.45 -23.20
C ALA A 945 28.26 3.92 -23.28
N SER A 946 28.13 4.68 -22.19
CA SER A 946 28.63 6.06 -22.07
C SER A 946 30.15 6.10 -21.79
N ARG A 947 30.70 7.31 -21.68
CA ARG A 947 32.11 7.50 -21.27
C ARG A 947 32.33 7.46 -19.76
N ALA A 948 31.27 7.31 -18.96
CA ALA A 948 31.37 7.24 -17.50
C ALA A 948 32.38 6.18 -17.03
N LYS A 949 33.22 6.53 -16.05
CA LYS A 949 34.18 5.61 -15.44
C LYS A 949 33.60 4.90 -14.21
N MET A 950 32.57 5.49 -13.64
CA MET A 950 31.92 5.08 -12.41
C MET A 950 30.48 5.59 -12.40
N GLY A 951 29.58 4.90 -11.72
CA GLY A 951 28.18 5.32 -11.56
C GLY A 951 27.66 4.93 -10.18
N ILE A 952 26.69 5.69 -9.67
CA ILE A 952 26.10 5.50 -8.34
C ILE A 952 24.63 5.22 -8.50
N ILE A 953 24.16 4.13 -7.90
CA ILE A 953 22.73 3.79 -7.88
C ILE A 953 22.30 3.60 -6.44
N CYS A 954 21.16 4.18 -6.07
CA CYS A 954 20.46 3.86 -4.83
C CYS A 954 18.99 3.47 -5.09
N GLU A 955 18.34 2.91 -4.09
CA GLU A 955 16.89 2.69 -4.05
C GLU A 955 16.21 3.80 -3.24
N ASP A 956 14.89 3.96 -3.38
CA ASP A 956 14.14 5.04 -2.72
C ASP A 956 13.90 4.83 -1.21
N ASP A 957 14.40 3.73 -0.64
CA ASP A 957 14.38 3.39 0.79
C ASP A 957 15.75 3.52 1.49
N VAL A 958 16.75 4.14 0.83
CA VAL A 958 18.03 4.50 1.45
C VAL A 958 17.90 5.66 2.45
N ILE A 959 18.69 5.63 3.53
CA ILE A 959 18.83 6.74 4.47
C ILE A 959 20.26 7.30 4.43
N PHE A 960 20.40 8.59 4.13
CA PHE A 960 21.70 9.27 4.08
C PHE A 960 22.05 9.92 5.44
N PRO A 961 23.27 9.72 5.99
CA PRO A 961 23.73 10.43 7.18
C PRO A 961 24.01 11.92 6.89
N LEU A 962 24.04 12.75 7.94
CA LEU A 962 24.26 14.20 7.81
C LEU A 962 25.60 14.58 7.13
N ASP A 963 26.62 13.73 7.26
CA ASP A 963 27.95 13.92 6.67
C ASP A 963 28.17 13.12 5.36
N TYR A 964 27.08 12.65 4.74
CA TYR A 964 27.10 11.79 3.55
C TYR A 964 27.97 12.34 2.41
N ASP A 965 27.72 13.57 1.94
CA ASP A 965 28.45 14.12 0.80
C ASP A 965 29.96 14.25 1.06
N GLN A 966 30.34 14.56 2.30
CA GLN A 966 31.75 14.66 2.70
C GLN A 966 32.43 13.29 2.66
N LYS A 967 31.77 12.26 3.21
CA LYS A 967 32.27 10.87 3.17
C LYS A 967 32.30 10.31 1.76
N LEU A 968 31.24 10.55 0.98
CA LEU A 968 31.12 10.08 -0.40
C LEU A 968 32.25 10.64 -1.27
N ASN A 969 32.58 11.93 -1.15
CA ASN A 969 33.69 12.53 -1.91
C ASN A 969 35.03 11.86 -1.57
N LYS A 970 35.34 11.62 -0.29
CA LYS A 970 36.55 10.88 0.12
C LYS A 970 36.57 9.45 -0.41
N ILE A 971 35.41 8.77 -0.41
CA ILE A 971 35.28 7.41 -0.96
C ILE A 971 35.54 7.43 -2.46
N ILE A 972 34.95 8.36 -3.20
CA ILE A 972 35.18 8.55 -4.64
C ILE A 972 36.68 8.77 -4.93
N ASP A 973 37.33 9.69 -4.20
CA ASP A 973 38.75 9.99 -4.38
C ASP A 973 39.62 8.73 -4.16
N HIS A 974 39.33 7.96 -3.10
CA HIS A 974 40.02 6.70 -2.83
C HIS A 974 39.79 5.65 -3.93
N LEU A 975 38.54 5.46 -4.36
CA LEU A 975 38.18 4.49 -5.41
C LEU A 975 38.80 4.85 -6.77
N GLN A 976 39.05 6.13 -7.04
CA GLN A 976 39.75 6.60 -8.24
C GLN A 976 41.28 6.45 -8.14
N ALA A 977 41.86 6.60 -6.94
CA ALA A 977 43.31 6.57 -6.74
C ALA A 977 43.88 5.17 -6.44
N THR A 978 43.05 4.23 -5.98
CA THR A 978 43.49 2.89 -5.57
C THR A 978 44.04 2.06 -6.74
N GLU A 979 45.18 1.38 -6.52
CA GLU A 979 45.76 0.42 -7.48
C GLU A 979 45.06 -0.96 -7.42
N ILE A 980 44.30 -1.24 -6.35
CA ILE A 980 43.51 -2.47 -6.23
C ILE A 980 42.30 -2.38 -7.17
N LYS A 981 42.19 -3.34 -8.09
CA LYS A 981 40.99 -3.50 -8.93
C LYS A 981 39.78 -3.81 -8.06
N TRP A 982 38.68 -3.10 -8.29
CA TRP A 982 37.42 -3.27 -7.59
C TRP A 982 36.26 -3.30 -8.57
N HIS A 983 35.17 -3.96 -8.19
CA HIS A 983 33.95 -4.07 -9.00
C HIS A 983 32.86 -3.14 -8.49
N ILE A 984 32.54 -3.27 -7.21
CA ILE A 984 31.43 -2.56 -6.55
C ILE A 984 31.94 -1.98 -5.23
N PHE A 985 31.54 -0.76 -4.90
CA PHE A 985 31.54 -0.30 -3.52
C PHE A 985 30.13 -0.46 -2.96
N ALA A 986 29.99 -1.20 -1.86
CA ALA A 986 28.72 -1.42 -1.19
C ALA A 986 28.56 -0.42 -0.04
N GLY A 987 27.57 0.48 -0.18
CA GLY A 987 27.24 1.45 0.85
C GLY A 987 26.60 0.83 2.09
N ILE A 988 25.95 -0.33 1.91
CA ILE A 988 25.34 -1.14 2.96
C ILE A 988 25.25 -2.60 2.49
N ILE A 989 25.48 -3.55 3.40
CA ILE A 989 25.34 -4.98 3.14
C ILE A 989 24.22 -5.52 4.04
N ALA A 990 23.16 -6.04 3.43
CA ALA A 990 21.97 -6.50 4.14
C ALA A 990 22.25 -7.81 4.88
N HIS A 991 22.99 -8.73 4.24
CA HIS A 991 23.39 -10.00 4.83
C HIS A 991 24.79 -10.40 4.37
N LEU A 992 25.78 -10.27 5.25
CA LEU A 992 27.15 -10.71 4.98
C LEU A 992 27.27 -12.23 5.18
N HIS A 993 27.72 -12.94 4.15
CA HIS A 993 27.94 -14.39 4.22
C HIS A 993 29.12 -14.74 5.16
N ASP A 994 29.02 -15.82 5.94
CA ASP A 994 30.08 -16.24 6.87
C ASP A 994 31.42 -16.55 6.17
N ASP A 995 31.37 -17.16 4.99
CA ASP A 995 32.54 -17.42 4.15
C ASP A 995 33.20 -16.19 3.51
N THR A 996 32.68 -14.98 3.72
CA THR A 996 33.30 -13.76 3.15
C THR A 996 34.73 -13.60 3.66
N LYS A 997 35.67 -13.38 2.73
CA LYS A 997 37.09 -13.20 3.01
C LYS A 997 37.47 -11.72 2.92
N ILE A 998 38.29 -11.28 3.88
CA ILE A 998 38.91 -9.96 3.84
C ILE A 998 40.16 -10.05 2.95
N ILE A 999 40.17 -9.30 1.85
CA ILE A 999 41.26 -9.21 0.88
C ILE A 999 42.32 -8.21 1.37
N ASP A 1000 41.88 -7.02 1.77
CA ASP A 1000 42.74 -5.95 2.28
C ASP A 1000 41.94 -5.01 3.21
N VAL A 1001 42.65 -4.30 4.08
CA VAL A 1001 42.07 -3.26 4.95
C VAL A 1001 42.99 -2.05 4.93
N ARG A 1002 42.44 -0.86 4.65
CA ARG A 1002 43.19 0.40 4.59
C ARG A 1002 42.47 1.48 5.37
N GLU A 1003 43.21 2.24 6.16
CA GLU A 1003 42.68 3.39 6.89
C GLU A 1003 43.27 4.68 6.30
N ILE A 1004 42.41 5.52 5.72
CA ILE A 1004 42.79 6.77 5.04
C ILE A 1004 41.81 7.86 5.47
N ASP A 1005 42.32 9.01 5.93
CA ASP A 1005 41.52 10.18 6.33
C ASP A 1005 40.38 9.89 7.33
N GLY A 1006 40.62 8.91 8.22
CA GLY A 1006 39.69 8.47 9.26
C GLY A 1006 38.58 7.52 8.76
N ILE A 1007 38.68 7.01 7.53
CA ILE A 1007 37.76 6.01 6.96
C ILE A 1007 38.49 4.67 6.83
N GLU A 1008 37.89 3.62 7.38
CA GLU A 1008 38.37 2.24 7.24
C GLU A 1008 37.73 1.57 6.02
N TYR A 1009 38.51 1.46 4.95
CA TYR A 1009 38.12 0.78 3.71
C TYR A 1009 38.45 -0.70 3.80
N VAL A 1010 37.44 -1.54 3.58
CA VAL A 1010 37.53 -3.00 3.68
C VAL A 1010 37.25 -3.60 2.31
N TYR A 1011 38.18 -4.41 1.81
CA TYR A 1011 38.05 -5.13 0.53
C TYR A 1011 37.62 -6.56 0.82
N ILE A 1012 36.53 -7.02 0.22
CA ILE A 1012 35.93 -8.33 0.43
C ILE A 1012 35.56 -9.00 -0.90
N ASP A 1013 35.33 -10.32 -0.88
CA ASP A 1013 35.05 -11.13 -2.08
C ASP A 1013 33.56 -11.42 -2.31
N LYS A 1014 32.67 -11.01 -1.40
CA LYS A 1014 31.22 -11.27 -1.49
C LYS A 1014 30.38 -10.12 -0.93
N MET A 1015 29.19 -9.93 -1.49
CA MET A 1015 28.19 -9.01 -0.95
C MET A 1015 26.76 -9.46 -1.28
N THR A 1016 25.80 -9.00 -0.48
CA THR A 1016 24.37 -9.02 -0.83
C THR A 1016 23.75 -7.68 -0.42
N SER A 1017 23.03 -7.03 -1.34
CA SER A 1017 22.25 -5.78 -1.20
C SER A 1017 22.41 -4.90 -2.45
N MET A 1018 21.34 -4.23 -2.86
CA MET A 1018 21.38 -3.25 -3.96
C MET A 1018 21.05 -1.82 -3.53
N VAL A 1019 20.74 -1.60 -2.24
CA VAL A 1019 20.17 -0.36 -1.68
C VAL A 1019 20.96 0.90 -2.03
N MET A 1020 22.30 0.86 -1.94
CA MET A 1020 23.16 1.93 -2.45
C MET A 1020 24.55 1.40 -2.75
N ASN A 1021 24.94 1.49 -4.02
CA ASN A 1021 26.19 0.97 -4.53
C ASN A 1021 26.84 1.95 -5.50
N ILE A 1022 28.17 1.91 -5.55
CA ILE A 1022 28.97 2.57 -6.58
C ILE A 1022 29.58 1.49 -7.47
N TYR A 1023 29.48 1.64 -8.78
CA TYR A 1023 29.92 0.64 -9.75
C TYR A 1023 31.10 1.18 -10.54
N SER A 1024 32.18 0.39 -10.62
CA SER A 1024 33.24 0.59 -11.60
C SER A 1024 32.78 0.14 -12.99
N ARG A 1025 33.56 0.41 -14.05
CA ARG A 1025 33.27 -0.16 -15.39
C ARG A 1025 33.15 -1.69 -15.40
N SER A 1026 34.00 -2.42 -14.68
CA SER A 1026 33.90 -3.88 -14.62
C SER A 1026 32.68 -4.34 -13.82
N GLY A 1027 32.28 -3.59 -12.78
CA GLY A 1027 31.02 -3.83 -12.07
C GLY A 1027 29.78 -3.60 -12.94
N MET A 1028 29.79 -2.55 -13.77
CA MET A 1028 28.74 -2.30 -14.76
C MET A 1028 28.67 -3.43 -15.79
N GLU A 1029 29.81 -3.87 -16.32
CA GLU A 1029 29.90 -4.98 -17.27
C GLU A 1029 29.36 -6.28 -16.68
N LEU A 1030 29.70 -6.59 -15.42
CA LEU A 1030 29.18 -7.76 -14.71
C LEU A 1030 27.64 -7.77 -14.74
N ILE A 1031 27.00 -6.71 -14.24
CA ILE A 1031 25.53 -6.69 -14.12
C ILE A 1031 24.83 -6.59 -15.47
N SER A 1032 25.44 -5.94 -16.47
CA SER A 1032 24.90 -5.87 -17.83
C SER A 1032 24.71 -7.26 -18.48
N ASN A 1033 25.46 -8.27 -18.02
CA ASN A 1033 25.39 -9.65 -18.51
C ASN A 1033 24.39 -10.54 -17.75
N TRP A 1034 23.64 -9.98 -16.79
CA TRP A 1034 22.59 -10.70 -16.07
C TRP A 1034 21.50 -11.21 -17.04
N ASP A 1035 21.06 -12.47 -16.88
CA ASP A 1035 20.10 -13.13 -17.79
C ASP A 1035 18.66 -12.97 -17.30
N GLU A 1036 17.90 -12.05 -17.89
CA GLU A 1036 16.50 -11.79 -17.56
C GLU A 1036 15.55 -12.93 -17.92
N THR A 1037 15.98 -13.87 -18.78
CA THR A 1037 15.16 -15.02 -19.20
C THR A 1037 15.21 -16.16 -18.20
N ASN A 1038 16.18 -16.14 -17.28
CA ASN A 1038 16.30 -17.11 -16.21
C ASN A 1038 15.41 -16.71 -15.02
N ILE A 1039 14.26 -17.36 -14.91
CA ILE A 1039 13.24 -17.09 -13.87
C ILE A 1039 13.49 -17.84 -12.54
N ASP A 1040 14.69 -18.41 -12.33
CA ASP A 1040 15.03 -19.13 -11.10
C ASP A 1040 15.51 -18.18 -10.00
N ALA A 1041 14.63 -17.85 -9.06
CA ALA A 1041 14.91 -16.87 -8.00
C ALA A 1041 16.04 -17.29 -7.04
N GLU A 1042 16.33 -18.59 -6.92
CA GLU A 1042 17.38 -19.11 -6.04
C GLU A 1042 18.79 -18.85 -6.58
N THR A 1043 18.92 -18.68 -7.89
CA THR A 1043 20.22 -18.57 -8.56
C THR A 1043 20.40 -17.29 -9.34
N ASN A 1044 19.32 -16.59 -9.66
CA ASN A 1044 19.34 -15.50 -10.64
C ASN A 1044 18.71 -14.19 -10.16
N THR A 1045 18.33 -14.07 -8.89
CA THR A 1045 18.12 -12.73 -8.32
C THR A 1045 19.41 -11.92 -8.44
N ILE A 1046 19.32 -10.60 -8.66
CA ILE A 1046 20.48 -9.80 -9.07
C ILE A 1046 21.61 -9.80 -8.03
N ASP A 1047 21.25 -9.79 -6.75
CA ASP A 1047 22.16 -9.90 -5.62
C ASP A 1047 22.85 -11.28 -5.59
N ARG A 1048 22.12 -12.37 -5.85
CA ARG A 1048 22.69 -13.73 -5.95
C ARG A 1048 23.59 -13.90 -7.16
N TYR A 1049 23.22 -13.30 -8.29
CA TYR A 1049 24.07 -13.28 -9.48
C TYR A 1049 25.41 -12.59 -9.19
N VAL A 1050 25.37 -11.41 -8.56
CA VAL A 1050 26.58 -10.68 -8.15
C VAL A 1050 27.40 -11.50 -7.15
N GLU A 1051 26.77 -12.06 -6.11
CA GLU A 1051 27.44 -12.90 -5.10
C GLU A 1051 28.14 -14.14 -5.71
N SER A 1052 27.62 -14.65 -6.84
CA SER A 1052 28.18 -15.82 -7.54
C SER A 1052 29.33 -15.50 -8.50
N ALA A 1053 29.66 -14.22 -8.71
CA ALA A 1053 30.68 -13.82 -9.67
C ALA A 1053 32.09 -14.27 -9.25
N GLU A 1054 32.83 -14.87 -10.19
CA GLU A 1054 34.23 -15.24 -10.00
C GLU A 1054 35.10 -13.97 -9.90
N ASP A 1055 36.08 -13.97 -8.99
CA ASP A 1055 37.00 -12.84 -8.73
C ASP A 1055 36.33 -11.50 -8.34
N LEU A 1056 35.12 -11.55 -7.76
CA LEU A 1056 34.45 -10.36 -7.25
C LEU A 1056 35.31 -9.65 -6.19
N VAL A 1057 35.40 -8.33 -6.31
CA VAL A 1057 36.07 -7.47 -5.31
C VAL A 1057 35.13 -6.34 -4.97
N VAL A 1058 34.66 -6.35 -3.74
CA VAL A 1058 33.76 -5.35 -3.17
C VAL A 1058 34.52 -4.51 -2.17
N VAL A 1059 34.34 -3.19 -2.24
CA VAL A 1059 34.85 -2.25 -1.23
C VAL A 1059 33.69 -1.81 -0.33
N THR A 1060 33.89 -1.73 0.96
CA THR A 1060 32.90 -1.18 1.89
C THR A 1060 33.59 -0.47 3.06
N THR A 1061 32.82 0.10 3.98
CA THR A 1061 33.33 0.78 5.18
C THR A 1061 32.78 0.14 6.45
N VAL A 1062 33.51 0.30 7.56
CA VAL A 1062 33.03 -0.04 8.91
C VAL A 1062 33.09 1.23 9.77
N PRO A 1063 31.94 1.77 10.24
CA PRO A 1063 30.56 1.35 9.94
C PRO A 1063 30.17 1.59 8.46
N PHE A 1064 29.04 1.03 8.03
CA PHE A 1064 28.52 1.22 6.67
C PHE A 1064 28.22 2.71 6.35
N LEU A 1065 28.21 3.06 5.06
CA LEU A 1065 28.08 4.45 4.61
C LEU A 1065 26.66 5.01 4.77
N VAL A 1066 25.64 4.19 4.52
CA VAL A 1066 24.23 4.59 4.53
C VAL A 1066 23.38 3.66 5.40
N GLY A 1067 22.21 4.14 5.80
CA GLY A 1067 21.18 3.36 6.49
C GLY A 1067 20.04 2.91 5.56
N TYR A 1068 19.01 2.32 6.15
CA TYR A 1068 17.86 1.72 5.47
C TYR A 1068 16.54 2.12 6.15
N ALA A 1069 15.49 2.46 5.38
CA ALA A 1069 14.20 2.93 5.89
C ALA A 1069 13.23 1.79 6.27
N GLU A 1070 12.99 1.66 7.58
CA GLU A 1070 12.30 0.51 8.20
C GLU A 1070 10.78 0.48 7.98
N GLU A 1071 10.15 1.63 7.77
CA GLU A 1071 8.68 1.79 7.76
C GLU A 1071 8.02 1.61 6.38
N GLN A 1072 8.79 1.31 5.32
CA GLN A 1072 8.26 1.14 3.97
C GLN A 1072 8.01 -0.34 3.65
N GLN A 1073 6.95 -0.69 2.90
CA GLN A 1073 6.70 -2.07 2.46
C GLN A 1073 7.56 -2.44 1.22
N SER A 1074 8.06 -3.68 1.17
CA SER A 1074 8.83 -4.17 0.00
C SER A 1074 7.96 -4.27 -1.25
N THR A 1075 8.34 -3.59 -2.33
CA THR A 1075 7.69 -3.71 -3.65
C THR A 1075 8.03 -5.01 -4.38
N LEU A 1076 9.06 -5.75 -3.93
CA LEU A 1076 9.51 -7.01 -4.52
C LEU A 1076 8.85 -8.24 -3.91
N TRP A 1077 8.61 -8.20 -2.60
CA TRP A 1077 8.23 -9.39 -1.83
C TRP A 1077 6.86 -9.29 -1.14
N GLY A 1078 6.26 -8.10 -1.05
CA GLY A 1078 4.91 -7.92 -0.50
C GLY A 1078 4.78 -8.13 1.01
N PHE A 1079 5.85 -7.95 1.78
CA PHE A 1079 5.88 -8.01 3.25
C PHE A 1079 6.48 -6.73 3.86
N GLU A 1080 6.25 -6.51 5.16
CA GLU A 1080 6.85 -5.41 5.94
C GLU A 1080 8.36 -5.60 6.14
N ASN A 1081 9.13 -4.51 6.00
CA ASN A 1081 10.60 -4.52 5.91
C ASN A 1081 11.35 -4.67 7.26
N SER A 1082 10.65 -4.94 8.36
CA SER A 1082 11.22 -4.98 9.73
C SER A 1082 12.26 -6.09 9.99
N GLN A 1083 12.42 -7.05 9.07
CA GLN A 1083 13.40 -8.14 9.19
C GLN A 1083 14.84 -7.73 8.81
N TYR A 1084 15.03 -6.62 8.07
CA TYR A 1084 16.35 -6.25 7.53
C TYR A 1084 17.27 -5.57 8.55
N THR A 1085 16.76 -4.83 9.54
CA THR A 1085 17.57 -4.10 10.52
C THR A 1085 18.47 -5.02 11.36
N SER A 1086 17.91 -6.14 11.84
CA SER A 1086 18.70 -7.13 12.60
C SER A 1086 19.79 -7.78 11.76
N LEU A 1087 19.55 -7.96 10.46
CA LEU A 1087 20.51 -8.59 9.54
C LEU A 1087 21.65 -7.63 9.17
N ILE A 1088 21.33 -6.36 8.93
CA ILE A 1088 22.34 -5.31 8.65
C ILE A 1088 23.27 -5.15 9.86
N LYS A 1089 22.71 -5.05 11.07
CA LYS A 1089 23.52 -4.92 12.29
C LYS A 1089 24.41 -6.15 12.52
N ALA A 1090 23.87 -7.36 12.37
CA ALA A 1090 24.66 -8.58 12.47
C ALA A 1090 25.77 -8.65 11.40
N SER A 1091 25.50 -8.14 10.19
CA SER A 1091 26.48 -8.06 9.11
C SER A 1091 27.61 -7.09 9.43
N GLU A 1092 27.31 -5.93 10.01
CA GLU A 1092 28.31 -4.95 10.45
C GLU A 1092 29.19 -5.50 11.58
N GLU A 1093 28.58 -6.15 12.58
CA GLU A 1093 29.31 -6.79 13.70
C GLU A 1093 30.22 -7.93 13.20
N LEU A 1094 29.73 -8.77 12.28
CA LEU A 1094 30.51 -9.85 11.66
C LEU A 1094 31.69 -9.30 10.85
N LEU A 1095 31.45 -8.23 10.06
CA LEU A 1095 32.49 -7.57 9.29
C LEU A 1095 33.58 -7.00 10.21
N ALA A 1096 33.19 -6.26 11.25
CA ALA A 1096 34.12 -5.69 12.22
C ALA A 1096 34.97 -6.77 12.91
N LYS A 1097 34.37 -7.92 13.26
CA LYS A 1097 35.09 -9.06 13.83
C LYS A 1097 36.13 -9.62 12.85
N LYS A 1098 35.75 -9.84 11.59
CA LYS A 1098 36.65 -10.36 10.54
C LYS A 1098 37.80 -9.39 10.25
N VAL A 1099 37.53 -8.09 10.24
CA VAL A 1099 38.56 -7.05 10.10
C VAL A 1099 39.55 -7.08 11.27
N ALA A 1100 39.06 -7.19 12.50
CA ALA A 1100 39.92 -7.29 13.68
C ALA A 1100 40.77 -8.57 13.69
N GLU A 1101 40.27 -9.68 13.17
CA GLU A 1101 41.04 -10.92 12.97
C GLU A 1101 42.12 -10.74 11.90
N PHE A 1102 41.78 -10.12 10.76
CA PHE A 1102 42.74 -9.85 9.68
C PHE A 1102 43.89 -8.96 10.14
N LYS A 1103 43.60 -7.86 10.86
CA LYS A 1103 44.61 -6.95 11.43
C LYS A 1103 45.53 -7.62 12.45
N ARG A 1104 45.08 -8.67 13.15
CA ARG A 1104 45.91 -9.43 14.11
C ARG A 1104 46.87 -10.40 13.43
N ASN A 1105 46.54 -10.84 12.22
CA ASN A 1105 47.29 -11.85 11.47
C ASN A 1105 48.30 -11.25 10.47
N ARG A 1106 48.34 -9.92 10.33
CA ARG A 1106 49.38 -9.13 9.65
C ARG A 1106 50.25 -8.45 10.69
#